data_AF-A0A371MVW8-F1
#
_entry.id   AF-A0A371MVW8-F1
#
_cell.length_a   1.000
_cell.length_b   1.000
_cell.length_c   1.000
_cell.angle_alpha   90.00
_cell.angle_beta   90.00
_cell.angle_gamma   90.00
#
_symmetry.space_group_name_H-M   'P 1'
#
loop_
_entity.id
_entity.type
_entity.pdbx_description
1 polymer ?
#
loop_
_entity_poly.entity_id
_entity_poly.type
_entity_poly.pdbx_seq_one_letter_code
_entity_poly.pdbx_strand_id
1 'polypeptide(L)'
;MSEVWEATNSLLTDRPEIKPDLQQVLEIDAQDDVWTFDDLDIGSGLFGELVSRGIVEKANDGYKVADPAAVRAALDGEQVERDPSSRSSSALASLLPPSNVVLPFLGVIGFVLAFRLLAFESVFRGSDVVLLGNDPYYYRYWLFRTLSSDASVLDLPYSITAGEPFLIATLLGVTEALGGGIQVAELVLSWYPVVAALITATATYLIAYRLTANQRVALAAVAVLAVTPVHAYRTAIGFADHHAFDYIWLAITAFAALKLVDRTTASEVSGFGDPTRIGWTLVLGVGVCAQVLAWNAGPLLLLPLGVYGVVRSLVAAKHDSGLGADLSLVFGIALGAVLSMVVHLALNWQRMYIILPTFLLAIGLGLVFGLSQVARSRKHPRAFVLLGICVAGGAILLVAFQLVPTFGTQFVEEVTRLIGGDRDIVEVKSIFSPTYGTITGPIFFFGLSLFFSLWYCLRSVYTAYHRNLSGWLLIGSYTGLLFTLALLQVRFAGALAMFAAVYGGLALVDIIALIGVGDRVTFTQSNSGTSKPEVNTEIRLQMPSRQTIFAVSAVFLLISGLGVIMTPLRVNQLAVDDTTYNAATWMDQYSEQQEWEYPQNYVLSHWGQSRVYNGLVNNQSRSYQFSYENYDNFLVSTDATGWFNTLNPRTGFIVVEQNPSLNRSGDETIYNRLYNGWGSNTAHYRAMWVSADGTKKVFTLVPGARVTGSTAPDSQVTARGVTTVSGNEVSVTYQTRSDENGTYQLRIPQPGNYTIQDERIRITDNSTTSGAQISITS
;
A
#
# COMPACT_ATOMS: atom_id res chain seq x y z
N MET A 1 14.47 -36.51 -19.76
CA MET A 1 13.64 -37.63 -20.23
C MET A 1 12.26 -37.12 -20.61
N SER A 2 11.90 -37.09 -21.90
CA SER A 2 10.51 -36.80 -22.31
C SER A 2 9.62 -37.99 -21.92
N GLU A 3 8.35 -37.73 -21.63
CA GLU A 3 7.40 -38.81 -21.25
C GLU A 3 7.28 -39.86 -22.36
N VAL A 4 7.37 -39.43 -23.63
CA VAL A 4 7.41 -40.31 -24.81
C VAL A 4 8.66 -41.17 -24.86
N TRP A 5 9.85 -40.64 -24.53
CA TRP A 5 11.09 -41.43 -24.47
C TRP A 5 11.02 -42.48 -23.37
N GLU A 6 10.54 -42.14 -22.16
CA GLU A 6 10.39 -43.10 -21.05
C GLU A 6 9.39 -44.20 -21.39
N ALA A 7 8.24 -43.82 -21.97
CA ALA A 7 7.22 -44.78 -22.41
C ALA A 7 7.75 -45.72 -23.50
N THR A 8 8.48 -45.18 -24.48
CA THR A 8 9.08 -45.96 -25.57
C THR A 8 10.21 -46.86 -25.06
N ASN A 9 11.09 -46.35 -24.21
CA ASN A 9 12.22 -47.11 -23.65
C ASN A 9 11.74 -48.21 -22.69
N SER A 10 10.72 -47.94 -21.87
CA SER A 10 10.07 -48.96 -21.04
C SER A 10 9.44 -50.05 -21.90
N LEU A 11 8.74 -49.69 -22.99
CA LEU A 11 8.11 -50.65 -23.88
C LEU A 11 9.14 -51.51 -24.63
N LEU A 12 10.25 -50.93 -25.08
CA LEU A 12 11.37 -51.65 -25.71
C LEU A 12 12.14 -52.53 -24.72
N THR A 13 12.18 -52.16 -23.44
CA THR A 13 12.77 -52.98 -22.37
C THR A 13 11.91 -54.21 -22.08
N ASP A 14 10.58 -54.03 -22.05
CA ASP A 14 9.63 -55.12 -21.79
C ASP A 14 9.44 -56.04 -23.00
N ARG A 15 9.48 -55.48 -24.22
CA ARG A 15 9.24 -56.16 -25.51
C ARG A 15 10.26 -55.73 -26.57
N PRO A 16 11.48 -56.28 -26.56
CA PRO A 16 12.51 -55.90 -27.54
C PRO A 16 12.14 -56.26 -28.99
N GLU A 17 11.20 -57.20 -29.19
CA GLU A 17 10.77 -57.66 -30.51
C GLU A 17 9.96 -56.63 -31.31
N ILE A 18 9.40 -55.60 -30.67
CA ILE A 18 8.58 -54.56 -31.33
C ILE A 18 9.42 -53.39 -31.90
N LYS A 19 10.75 -53.47 -31.79
CA LYS A 19 11.67 -52.46 -32.33
C LYS A 19 11.47 -52.18 -33.84
N PRO A 20 11.30 -53.20 -34.71
CA PRO A 20 11.05 -52.98 -36.13
C PRO A 20 9.72 -52.26 -36.40
N ASP A 21 8.70 -52.57 -35.60
CA ASP A 21 7.36 -51.97 -35.70
C ASP A 21 7.40 -50.47 -35.39
N LEU A 22 8.14 -50.08 -34.34
CA LEU A 22 8.36 -48.66 -33.99
C LEU A 22 9.19 -47.90 -35.04
N GLN A 23 10.13 -48.58 -35.71
CA GLN A 23 10.88 -48.00 -36.82
C GLN A 23 9.96 -47.75 -38.04
N GLN A 24 9.10 -48.71 -38.37
CA GLN A 24 8.10 -48.56 -39.43
C GLN A 24 7.14 -47.39 -39.15
N VAL A 25 6.64 -47.28 -37.91
CA VAL A 25 5.77 -46.17 -37.50
C VAL A 25 6.47 -44.82 -37.67
N LEU A 26 7.75 -44.71 -37.28
CA LEU A 26 8.53 -43.48 -37.47
C LEU A 26 8.83 -43.18 -38.95
N GLU A 27 9.00 -44.19 -39.79
CA GLU A 27 9.21 -44.02 -41.22
C GLU A 27 7.95 -43.48 -41.91
N ILE A 28 6.78 -44.00 -41.55
CA ILE A 28 5.49 -43.54 -42.07
C ILE A 28 5.17 -42.13 -41.55
N ASP A 29 5.42 -41.86 -40.27
CA ASP A 29 5.27 -40.52 -39.67
C ASP A 29 6.20 -39.47 -40.28
N ALA A 30 7.36 -39.88 -40.80
CA ALA A 30 8.27 -38.98 -41.50
C ALA A 30 7.87 -38.72 -42.96
N GLN A 31 7.05 -39.59 -43.57
CA GLN A 31 6.57 -39.45 -44.95
C GLN A 31 5.27 -38.66 -45.03
N ASP A 32 4.37 -38.86 -44.06
CA ASP A 32 3.04 -38.27 -44.03
C ASP A 32 2.81 -37.47 -42.72
N ASP A 33 2.32 -36.24 -42.83
CA ASP A 33 2.01 -35.38 -41.68
C ASP A 33 0.93 -35.99 -40.75
N VAL A 34 0.08 -36.87 -41.28
CA VAL A 34 -0.96 -37.63 -40.57
C VAL A 34 -1.20 -38.95 -41.31
N TRP A 35 -1.21 -40.07 -40.59
CA TRP A 35 -1.42 -41.42 -41.13
C TRP A 35 -2.54 -42.17 -40.38
N THR A 36 -3.06 -43.25 -40.94
CA THR A 36 -4.13 -44.07 -40.36
C THR A 36 -3.62 -45.46 -39.96
N PHE A 37 -4.42 -46.21 -39.20
CA PHE A 37 -4.04 -47.57 -38.79
C PHE A 37 -3.83 -48.50 -39.99
N ASP A 38 -4.57 -48.30 -41.09
CA ASP A 38 -4.49 -49.13 -42.29
C ASP A 38 -3.16 -48.94 -43.05
N ASP A 39 -2.39 -47.88 -42.72
CA ASP A 39 -1.08 -47.60 -43.32
C ASP A 39 0.06 -48.36 -42.62
N LEU A 40 -0.19 -48.93 -41.42
CA LEU A 40 0.80 -49.65 -40.63
C LEU A 40 0.66 -51.17 -40.77
N ASP A 41 1.78 -51.90 -40.89
CA ASP A 41 1.80 -53.36 -40.84
C ASP A 41 1.95 -53.87 -39.38
N ILE A 42 1.16 -53.31 -38.47
CA ILE A 42 1.18 -53.66 -37.04
C ILE A 42 -0.19 -54.15 -36.56
N GLY A 43 -0.20 -55.06 -35.59
CA GLY A 43 -1.44 -55.55 -34.99
C GLY A 43 -2.19 -54.46 -34.21
N SER A 44 -3.53 -54.48 -34.27
CA SER A 44 -4.40 -53.52 -33.56
C SER A 44 -4.17 -53.46 -32.04
N GLY A 45 -3.68 -54.56 -31.44
CA GLY A 45 -3.28 -54.60 -30.03
C GLY A 45 -2.04 -53.75 -29.74
N LEU A 46 -0.99 -53.85 -30.56
CA LEU A 46 0.22 -53.04 -30.41
C LEU A 46 -0.08 -51.57 -30.70
N PHE A 47 -0.85 -51.29 -31.75
CA PHE A 47 -1.28 -49.94 -32.08
C PHE A 47 -2.05 -49.28 -30.92
N GLY A 48 -3.00 -50.00 -30.32
CA GLY A 48 -3.74 -49.52 -29.14
C GLY A 48 -2.82 -49.25 -27.95
N GLU A 49 -1.78 -50.07 -27.76
CA GLU A 49 -0.78 -49.86 -26.72
C GLU A 49 0.05 -48.59 -26.96
N LEU A 50 0.51 -48.35 -28.20
CA LEU A 50 1.24 -47.13 -28.57
C LEU A 50 0.43 -45.86 -28.33
N VAL A 51 -0.87 -45.89 -28.65
CA VAL A 51 -1.79 -44.77 -28.39
C VAL A 51 -2.03 -44.59 -26.89
N SER A 52 -2.24 -45.68 -26.15
CA SER A 52 -2.52 -45.63 -24.71
C SER A 52 -1.33 -45.11 -23.88
N ARG A 53 -0.10 -45.38 -24.34
CA ARG A 53 1.15 -44.93 -23.72
C ARG A 53 1.58 -43.53 -24.17
N GLY A 54 0.78 -42.87 -25.04
CA GLY A 54 1.06 -41.53 -25.55
C GLY A 54 2.25 -41.45 -26.50
N ILE A 55 2.70 -42.59 -27.06
CA ILE A 55 3.76 -42.63 -28.08
C ILE A 55 3.21 -42.15 -29.42
N VAL A 56 1.95 -42.50 -29.71
CA VAL A 56 1.17 -42.04 -30.86
C VAL A 56 -0.01 -41.22 -30.34
N GLU A 57 -0.24 -40.05 -30.92
CA GLU A 57 -1.39 -39.20 -30.60
C GLU A 57 -2.33 -39.01 -31.79
N LYS A 58 -3.61 -38.76 -31.49
CA LYS A 58 -4.62 -38.51 -32.50
C LYS A 58 -4.51 -37.07 -33.01
N ALA A 59 -4.36 -36.89 -34.33
CA ALA A 59 -4.28 -35.59 -34.98
C ALA A 59 -5.31 -35.49 -36.11
N ASN A 60 -6.20 -34.49 -36.04
CA ASN A 60 -7.29 -34.27 -37.00
C ASN A 60 -8.06 -35.58 -37.32
N ASP A 61 -7.89 -36.09 -38.54
CA ASP A 61 -8.57 -37.28 -39.10
C ASP A 61 -7.69 -38.55 -39.08
N GLY A 62 -6.56 -38.55 -38.38
CA GLY A 62 -5.68 -39.72 -38.24
C GLY A 62 -4.79 -39.65 -37.00
N TYR A 63 -3.56 -40.14 -37.13
CA TYR A 63 -2.58 -40.32 -36.06
C TYR A 63 -1.23 -39.77 -36.48
N LYS A 64 -0.42 -39.43 -35.48
CA LYS A 64 0.99 -39.07 -35.64
C LYS A 64 1.78 -39.46 -34.39
N VAL A 65 3.10 -39.55 -34.49
CA VAL A 65 3.98 -39.78 -33.35
C VAL A 65 4.07 -38.50 -32.52
N ALA A 66 3.89 -38.60 -31.20
CA ALA A 66 3.80 -37.44 -30.31
C ALA A 66 5.13 -36.67 -30.21
N ASP A 67 6.26 -37.38 -30.25
CA ASP A 67 7.60 -36.82 -30.28
C ASP A 67 8.54 -37.75 -31.07
N PRO A 68 8.68 -37.55 -32.40
CA PRO A 68 9.48 -38.43 -33.25
C PRO A 68 10.96 -38.46 -32.88
N ALA A 69 11.49 -37.37 -32.33
CA ALA A 69 12.88 -37.29 -31.88
C ALA A 69 13.11 -38.13 -30.62
N ALA A 70 12.15 -38.12 -29.69
CA ALA A 70 12.20 -38.94 -28.48
C ALA A 70 12.07 -40.44 -28.77
N VAL A 71 11.17 -40.84 -29.67
CA VAL A 71 11.03 -42.26 -30.06
C VAL A 71 12.31 -42.74 -30.76
N ARG A 72 12.90 -41.92 -31.64
CA ARG A 72 14.18 -42.23 -32.30
C ARG A 72 15.34 -42.37 -31.30
N ALA A 73 15.48 -41.43 -30.38
CA ALA A 73 16.49 -41.49 -29.33
C ALA A 73 16.33 -42.73 -28.42
N ALA A 74 15.09 -43.17 -28.14
CA ALA A 74 14.84 -44.41 -27.40
C ALA A 74 15.22 -45.67 -28.21
N LEU A 75 14.98 -45.68 -29.52
CA LEU A 75 15.37 -46.78 -30.42
C LEU A 75 16.89 -46.90 -30.59
N ASP A 76 17.59 -45.77 -30.57
CA ASP A 76 19.05 -45.67 -30.71
C ASP A 76 19.79 -45.87 -29.38
N GLY A 77 19.06 -45.95 -28.26
CA GLY A 77 19.62 -46.10 -26.92
C GLY A 77 20.31 -44.84 -26.39
N GLU A 78 20.05 -43.68 -27.00
CA GLU A 78 20.61 -42.39 -26.60
C GLU A 78 19.82 -41.79 -25.43
N GLN A 79 20.54 -41.35 -24.40
CA GLN A 79 19.94 -40.59 -23.31
C GLN A 79 19.77 -39.13 -23.74
N VAL A 80 18.51 -38.68 -23.86
CA VAL A 80 18.21 -37.26 -24.06
C VAL A 80 18.39 -36.52 -22.72
N GLU A 81 19.54 -35.85 -22.56
CA GLU A 81 19.77 -34.90 -21.46
C GLU A 81 18.79 -33.72 -21.58
N ARG A 82 18.05 -33.44 -20.50
CA ARG A 82 17.20 -32.25 -20.41
C ARG A 82 18.08 -31.04 -20.11
N ASP A 83 18.01 -30.02 -20.95
CA ASP A 83 18.54 -28.70 -20.62
C ASP A 83 17.80 -28.11 -19.40
N PRO A 84 18.46 -27.91 -18.25
CA PRO A 84 17.84 -27.43 -17.01
C PRO A 84 17.23 -26.02 -17.14
N SER A 85 17.65 -25.26 -18.15
CA SER A 85 17.20 -23.89 -18.42
C SER A 85 15.71 -23.79 -18.82
N SER A 86 15.12 -24.87 -19.35
CA SER A 86 13.73 -24.90 -19.85
C SER A 86 12.62 -24.92 -18.78
N ARG A 87 12.95 -25.30 -17.53
CA ARG A 87 11.95 -25.33 -16.42
C ARG A 87 11.81 -23.98 -15.72
N SER A 88 12.88 -23.20 -15.64
CA SER A 88 12.84 -21.85 -15.05
C SER A 88 12.03 -20.88 -15.93
N SER A 89 12.15 -21.01 -17.26
CA SER A 89 11.39 -20.21 -18.23
C SER A 89 9.88 -20.51 -18.22
N SER A 90 9.47 -21.76 -17.92
CA SER A 90 8.07 -22.18 -17.81
C SER A 90 7.31 -21.49 -16.66
N ALA A 91 7.92 -21.31 -15.49
CA ALA A 91 7.26 -20.71 -14.34
C ALA A 91 6.97 -19.21 -14.56
N LEU A 92 7.91 -18.47 -15.16
CA LEU A 92 7.75 -17.06 -15.51
C LEU A 92 6.83 -16.86 -16.73
N ALA A 93 6.90 -17.73 -17.73
CA ALA A 93 5.99 -17.71 -18.88
C ALA A 93 4.52 -17.90 -18.46
N SER A 94 4.27 -18.67 -17.40
CA SER A 94 2.91 -18.86 -16.85
C SER A 94 2.29 -17.62 -16.19
N LEU A 95 3.09 -16.57 -15.96
CA LEU A 95 2.62 -15.29 -15.43
C LEU A 95 2.18 -14.33 -16.54
N LEU A 96 2.57 -14.57 -17.78
CA LEU A 96 2.19 -13.72 -18.91
C LEU A 96 0.76 -14.06 -19.35
N PRO A 97 -0.09 -13.04 -19.61
CA PRO A 97 -1.38 -13.28 -20.21
C PRO A 97 -1.20 -13.92 -21.60
N PRO A 98 -2.11 -14.82 -22.02
CA PRO A 98 -2.12 -15.35 -23.38
C PRO A 98 -2.12 -14.21 -24.41
N SER A 99 -1.55 -14.46 -25.61
CA SER A 99 -1.34 -13.43 -26.63
C SER A 99 -2.61 -12.63 -26.99
N ASN A 100 -3.77 -13.28 -26.97
CA ASN A 100 -5.07 -12.65 -27.25
C ASN A 100 -5.60 -11.74 -26.12
N VAL A 101 -4.94 -11.70 -24.96
CA VAL A 101 -5.35 -10.94 -23.76
C VAL A 101 -4.35 -9.84 -23.42
N VAL A 102 -3.16 -9.86 -24.03
CA VAL A 102 -2.12 -8.86 -23.80
C VAL A 102 -2.65 -7.44 -24.00
N LEU A 103 -3.37 -7.17 -25.10
CA LEU A 103 -3.89 -5.84 -25.39
C LEU A 103 -4.98 -5.38 -24.37
N PRO A 104 -6.01 -6.18 -24.06
CA PRO A 104 -6.94 -5.87 -22.97
C PRO A 104 -6.26 -5.68 -21.60
N PHE A 105 -5.25 -6.50 -21.29
CA PHE A 105 -4.48 -6.39 -20.05
C PHE A 105 -3.71 -5.07 -19.99
N LEU A 106 -2.98 -4.71 -21.06
CA LEU A 106 -2.31 -3.41 -21.17
C LEU A 106 -3.30 -2.25 -21.09
N GLY A 107 -4.52 -2.41 -21.63
CA GLY A 107 -5.59 -1.42 -21.51
C GLY A 107 -6.01 -1.17 -20.07
N VAL A 108 -6.26 -2.21 -19.26
CA VAL A 108 -6.64 -2.04 -17.84
C VAL A 108 -5.46 -1.59 -16.98
N ILE A 109 -4.23 -1.97 -17.30
CA ILE A 109 -3.02 -1.46 -16.65
C ILE A 109 -2.81 0.03 -16.97
N GLY A 110 -3.01 0.43 -18.22
CA GLY A 110 -3.03 1.85 -18.61
C GLY A 110 -4.12 2.64 -17.89
N PHE A 111 -5.28 2.02 -17.64
CA PHE A 111 -6.34 2.61 -16.84
C PHE A 111 -5.96 2.80 -15.36
N VAL A 112 -5.26 1.83 -14.75
CA VAL A 112 -4.65 2.00 -13.41
C VAL A 112 -3.68 3.18 -13.43
N LEU A 113 -2.76 3.20 -14.40
CA LEU A 113 -1.75 4.25 -14.53
C LEU A 113 -2.40 5.64 -14.63
N ALA A 114 -3.43 5.81 -15.47
CA ALA A 114 -4.15 7.08 -15.63
C ALA A 114 -4.66 7.62 -14.28
N PHE A 115 -5.26 6.77 -13.44
CA PHE A 115 -5.74 7.17 -12.12
C PHE A 115 -4.64 7.43 -11.10
N ARG A 116 -3.43 6.89 -11.28
CA ARG A 116 -2.28 7.19 -10.39
C ARG A 116 -1.54 8.45 -10.79
N LEU A 117 -1.68 8.91 -12.04
CA LEU A 117 -1.05 10.12 -12.56
C LEU A 117 -1.91 11.38 -12.45
N LEU A 118 -3.07 11.32 -11.80
CA LEU A 118 -3.99 12.47 -11.67
C LEU A 118 -3.34 13.70 -11.00
N ALA A 119 -2.36 13.50 -10.12
CA ALA A 119 -1.65 14.57 -9.42
C ALA A 119 -0.29 14.92 -10.06
N PHE A 120 -0.02 14.52 -11.31
CA PHE A 120 1.29 14.70 -11.93
C PHE A 120 1.77 16.17 -11.89
N GLU A 121 0.91 17.11 -12.28
CA GLU A 121 1.22 18.55 -12.27
C GLU A 121 1.34 19.13 -10.86
N SER A 122 0.63 18.54 -9.89
CA SER A 122 0.74 18.95 -8.48
C SER A 122 2.07 18.51 -7.86
N VAL A 123 2.66 17.41 -8.36
CA VAL A 123 3.91 16.84 -7.86
C VAL A 123 5.13 17.47 -8.54
N PHE A 124 5.11 17.63 -9.87
CA PHE A 124 6.21 18.22 -10.62
C PHE A 124 5.92 19.70 -10.89
N ARG A 125 6.39 20.57 -10.01
CA ARG A 125 6.17 22.03 -10.07
C ARG A 125 7.44 22.74 -10.49
N GLY A 126 7.60 22.94 -11.80
CA GLY A 126 8.81 23.56 -12.35
C GLY A 126 10.04 22.65 -12.12
N SER A 127 11.02 23.13 -11.35
CA SER A 127 12.19 22.34 -10.93
C SER A 127 11.92 21.48 -9.71
N ASP A 128 10.82 21.72 -8.99
CA ASP A 128 10.63 21.19 -7.65
C ASP A 128 9.75 19.95 -7.66
N VAL A 129 10.08 19.01 -6.78
CA VAL A 129 9.27 17.81 -6.53
C VAL A 129 8.53 17.97 -5.21
N VAL A 130 7.21 18.14 -5.29
CA VAL A 130 6.31 18.38 -4.16
C VAL A 130 5.48 17.12 -3.90
N LEU A 131 5.90 16.34 -2.91
CA LEU A 131 5.21 15.10 -2.55
C LEU A 131 3.81 15.37 -2.00
N LEU A 132 2.91 14.40 -2.20
CA LEU A 132 1.52 14.45 -1.73
C LEU A 132 1.43 14.14 -0.24
N GLY A 133 0.59 14.86 0.50
CA GLY A 133 0.38 14.64 1.93
C GLY A 133 1.59 15.02 2.79
N ASN A 134 1.53 14.65 4.07
CA ASN A 134 2.52 15.04 5.07
C ASN A 134 3.61 13.98 5.27
N ASP A 135 3.20 12.70 5.37
CA ASP A 135 4.10 11.60 5.74
C ASP A 135 5.16 11.25 4.70
N PRO A 136 4.94 11.40 3.39
CA PRO A 136 6.01 11.23 2.39
C PRO A 136 7.28 12.06 2.65
N TYR A 137 7.15 13.23 3.29
CA TYR A 137 8.30 14.06 3.67
C TYR A 137 9.14 13.43 4.81
N TYR A 138 8.60 12.48 5.58
CA TYR A 138 9.39 11.68 6.53
C TYR A 138 10.37 10.75 5.81
N TYR A 139 9.91 10.06 4.77
CA TYR A 139 10.78 9.17 3.98
C TYR A 139 11.76 9.97 3.14
N ARG A 140 11.33 11.11 2.58
CA ARG A 140 12.23 12.07 1.91
C ARG A 140 13.37 12.51 2.83
N TYR A 141 13.06 12.92 4.06
CA TYR A 141 14.05 13.31 5.06
C TYR A 141 15.14 12.25 5.25
N TRP A 142 14.70 11.02 5.51
CA TRP A 142 15.63 9.94 5.80
C TRP A 142 16.43 9.49 4.58
N LEU A 143 15.79 9.42 3.41
CA LEU A 143 16.49 9.07 2.17
C LEU A 143 17.59 10.11 1.88
N PHE A 144 17.26 11.40 1.96
CA PHE A 144 18.23 12.47 1.71
C PHE A 144 19.35 12.46 2.73
N ARG A 145 19.02 12.31 4.02
CA ARG A 145 20.01 12.26 5.08
C ARG A 145 20.97 11.08 4.91
N THR A 146 20.47 9.93 4.49
CA THR A 146 21.27 8.71 4.30
C THR A 146 22.18 8.85 3.07
N LEU A 147 21.67 9.42 1.97
CA LEU A 147 22.45 9.76 0.78
C LEU A 147 23.55 10.78 1.06
N SER A 148 23.26 11.84 1.82
CA SER A 148 24.25 12.86 2.19
C SER A 148 25.33 12.35 3.14
N SER A 149 25.10 11.24 3.83
CA SER A 149 26.06 10.62 4.75
C SER A 149 26.88 9.49 4.13
N ASP A 150 26.72 9.20 2.83
CA ASP A 150 27.33 8.05 2.14
C ASP A 150 27.13 6.71 2.87
N ALA A 151 25.99 6.57 3.56
CA ALA A 151 25.68 5.39 4.35
C ALA A 151 25.23 4.25 3.45
N SER A 152 25.69 3.03 3.77
CA SER A 152 25.30 1.83 3.02
C SER A 152 23.82 1.50 3.23
N VAL A 153 23.19 0.86 2.22
CA VAL A 153 21.87 0.23 2.30
C VAL A 153 21.68 -0.67 3.54
N LEU A 154 22.76 -1.21 4.10
CA LEU A 154 22.73 -2.07 5.29
C LEU A 154 22.92 -1.31 6.61
N ASP A 155 23.49 -0.10 6.59
CA ASP A 155 23.85 0.69 7.78
C ASP A 155 22.93 1.91 7.92
N LEU A 156 21.66 1.64 8.22
CA LEU A 156 20.63 2.67 8.35
C LEU A 156 20.62 3.31 9.76
N PRO A 157 20.22 4.58 9.88
CA PRO A 157 20.03 5.23 11.17
C PRO A 157 19.10 4.45 12.11
N TYR A 158 19.43 4.41 13.41
CA TYR A 158 18.69 3.64 14.42
C TYR A 158 17.17 3.90 14.46
N SER A 159 16.76 5.15 14.22
CA SER A 159 15.34 5.54 14.16
C SER A 159 14.56 4.89 13.01
N ILE A 160 15.25 4.46 11.96
CA ILE A 160 14.67 3.72 10.83
C ILE A 160 14.76 2.22 11.09
N THR A 161 15.90 1.73 11.58
CA THR A 161 16.09 0.29 11.83
C THR A 161 15.09 -0.27 12.82
N ALA A 162 14.68 0.51 13.81
CA ALA A 162 13.67 0.13 14.79
C ALA A 162 12.21 0.30 14.31
N GLY A 163 11.98 0.60 13.02
CA GLY A 163 10.69 1.01 12.47
C GLY A 163 10.35 0.40 11.11
N GLU A 164 10.91 0.93 10.02
CA GLU A 164 10.55 0.52 8.63
C GLU A 164 11.81 0.43 7.75
N PRO A 165 12.83 -0.37 8.17
CA PRO A 165 14.14 -0.38 7.54
C PRO A 165 14.09 -0.76 6.07
N PHE A 166 13.24 -1.72 5.72
CA PHE A 166 13.30 -2.32 4.40
C PHE A 166 12.83 -1.39 3.29
N LEU A 167 11.89 -0.50 3.57
CA LEU A 167 11.46 0.54 2.64
C LEU A 167 12.61 1.48 2.32
N ILE A 168 13.23 2.09 3.34
CA ILE A 168 14.32 3.05 3.14
C ILE A 168 15.53 2.36 2.47
N ALA A 169 15.88 1.14 2.89
CA ALA A 169 16.93 0.37 2.24
C ALA A 169 16.65 0.16 0.74
N THR A 170 15.42 -0.19 0.39
CA THR A 170 15.03 -0.40 -1.01
C THR A 170 15.07 0.90 -1.79
N LEU A 171 14.53 1.99 -1.24
CA LEU A 171 14.55 3.31 -1.90
C LEU A 171 15.97 3.81 -2.11
N LEU A 172 16.86 3.63 -1.12
CA LEU A 172 18.27 3.99 -1.23
C LEU A 172 18.97 3.16 -2.30
N GLY A 173 18.85 1.83 -2.25
CA GLY A 173 19.50 0.94 -3.22
C GLY A 173 19.02 1.19 -4.65
N VAL A 174 17.73 1.46 -4.86
CA VAL A 174 17.19 1.85 -6.17
C VAL A 174 17.72 3.21 -6.61
N THR A 175 17.81 4.18 -5.69
CA THR A 175 18.37 5.51 -5.99
C THR A 175 19.83 5.40 -6.41
N GLU A 176 20.65 4.67 -5.67
CA GLU A 176 22.05 4.41 -5.99
C GLU A 176 22.21 3.70 -7.35
N ALA A 177 21.38 2.68 -7.61
CA ALA A 177 21.40 1.94 -8.88
C ALA A 177 21.04 2.81 -10.10
N LEU A 178 20.24 3.88 -9.91
CA LEU A 178 19.84 4.81 -10.94
C LEU A 178 20.76 6.04 -11.06
N GLY A 179 21.92 6.02 -10.40
CA GLY A 179 22.95 7.06 -10.50
C GLY A 179 23.15 7.89 -9.23
N GLY A 180 22.35 7.67 -8.19
CA GLY A 180 22.48 8.33 -6.89
C GLY A 180 22.03 9.79 -6.88
N GLY A 181 22.19 10.45 -5.72
CA GLY A 181 21.91 11.87 -5.54
C GLY A 181 20.46 12.24 -5.24
N ILE A 182 20.27 13.49 -4.83
CA ILE A 182 18.98 14.03 -4.35
C ILE A 182 17.92 14.03 -5.46
N GLN A 183 18.27 14.42 -6.69
CA GLN A 183 17.33 14.50 -7.81
C GLN A 183 16.78 13.13 -8.20
N VAL A 184 17.62 12.09 -8.21
CA VAL A 184 17.18 10.72 -8.47
C VAL A 184 16.31 10.22 -7.32
N ALA A 185 16.66 10.54 -6.07
CA ALA A 185 15.87 10.20 -4.90
C ALA A 185 14.44 10.77 -4.97
N GLU A 186 14.27 12.01 -5.42
CA GLU A 186 12.96 12.64 -5.60
C GLU A 186 12.12 11.95 -6.68
N LEU A 187 12.74 11.55 -7.80
CA LEU A 187 12.08 10.76 -8.83
C LEU A 187 11.67 9.38 -8.31
N VAL A 188 12.55 8.69 -7.58
CA VAL A 188 12.26 7.38 -6.99
C VAL A 188 11.10 7.48 -6.00
N LEU A 189 11.12 8.45 -5.09
CA LEU A 189 10.03 8.72 -4.14
C LEU A 189 8.72 9.00 -4.88
N SER A 190 8.76 9.79 -5.95
CA SER A 190 7.57 10.14 -6.72
C SER A 190 6.95 8.95 -7.44
N TRP A 191 7.77 8.09 -8.05
CA TRP A 191 7.31 7.04 -8.96
C TRP A 191 7.10 5.67 -8.32
N TYR A 192 7.78 5.33 -7.22
CA TYR A 192 7.63 3.99 -6.64
C TYR A 192 6.18 3.65 -6.22
N PRO A 193 5.33 4.59 -5.75
CA PRO A 193 3.94 4.26 -5.42
C PRO A 193 3.15 3.85 -6.67
N VAL A 194 3.46 4.45 -7.82
CA VAL A 194 2.88 4.06 -9.12
C VAL A 194 3.33 2.66 -9.49
N VAL A 195 4.64 2.36 -9.37
CA VAL A 195 5.18 1.01 -9.61
C VAL A 195 4.50 -0.02 -8.71
N ALA A 196 4.31 0.30 -7.43
CA ALA A 196 3.56 -0.53 -6.49
C ALA A 196 2.13 -0.80 -6.98
N ALA A 197 1.43 0.23 -7.48
CA ALA A 197 0.09 0.08 -8.05
C ALA A 197 0.04 -0.89 -9.24
N LEU A 198 1.06 -0.87 -10.10
CA LEU A 198 1.13 -1.76 -11.26
C LEU A 198 1.39 -3.21 -10.84
N ILE A 199 2.24 -3.42 -9.83
CA ILE A 199 2.51 -4.74 -9.25
C ILE A 199 1.24 -5.29 -8.59
N THR A 200 0.54 -4.49 -7.78
CA THR A 200 -0.69 -4.92 -7.09
C THR A 200 -1.84 -5.17 -8.07
N ALA A 201 -1.96 -4.36 -9.13
CA ALA A 201 -2.91 -4.59 -10.21
C ALA A 201 -2.63 -5.91 -10.95
N THR A 202 -1.36 -6.19 -11.26
CA THR A 202 -0.95 -7.44 -11.90
C THR A 202 -1.24 -8.63 -10.99
N ALA A 203 -0.92 -8.55 -9.70
CA ALA A 203 -1.25 -9.61 -8.75
C ALA A 203 -2.78 -9.80 -8.62
N THR A 204 -3.57 -8.73 -8.63
CA THR A 204 -5.04 -8.80 -8.62
C THR A 204 -5.57 -9.55 -9.83
N TYR A 205 -5.04 -9.25 -11.02
CA TYR A 205 -5.35 -10.00 -12.24
C TYR A 205 -5.04 -11.49 -12.07
N LEU A 206 -3.82 -11.81 -11.61
CA LEU A 206 -3.37 -13.19 -11.45
C LEU A 206 -4.20 -13.97 -10.42
N ILE A 207 -4.52 -13.35 -9.28
CA ILE A 207 -5.38 -13.95 -8.24
C ILE A 207 -6.79 -14.21 -8.80
N ALA A 208 -7.40 -13.20 -9.42
CA ALA A 208 -8.75 -13.32 -9.98
C ALA A 208 -8.82 -14.37 -11.10
N TYR A 209 -7.84 -14.37 -12.00
CA TYR A 209 -7.74 -15.37 -13.06
C TYR A 209 -7.56 -16.77 -12.48
N ARG A 210 -6.70 -16.93 -11.48
CA ARG A 210 -6.43 -18.23 -10.87
C ARG A 210 -7.65 -18.81 -10.17
N LEU A 211 -8.45 -17.98 -9.50
CA LEU A 211 -9.66 -18.41 -8.79
C LEU A 211 -10.82 -18.77 -9.71
N THR A 212 -10.90 -18.15 -10.89
CA THR A 212 -12.10 -18.23 -11.76
C THR A 212 -11.84 -18.92 -13.10
N ALA A 213 -10.57 -19.09 -13.48
CA ALA A 213 -10.14 -19.43 -14.83
C ALA A 213 -10.74 -18.51 -15.92
N ASN A 214 -11.18 -17.29 -15.56
CA ASN A 214 -11.92 -16.40 -16.44
C ASN A 214 -11.23 -15.03 -16.56
N GLN A 215 -10.73 -14.74 -17.76
CA GLN A 215 -10.01 -13.49 -18.07
C GLN A 215 -10.91 -12.26 -17.94
N ARG A 216 -12.21 -12.38 -18.20
CA ARG A 216 -13.16 -11.26 -18.05
C ARG A 216 -13.23 -10.81 -16.60
N VAL A 217 -13.25 -11.76 -15.66
CA VAL A 217 -13.26 -11.45 -14.22
C VAL A 217 -11.93 -10.83 -13.80
N ALA A 218 -10.81 -11.34 -14.31
CA ALA A 218 -9.49 -10.81 -14.00
C ALA A 218 -9.30 -9.37 -14.49
N LEU A 219 -9.70 -9.07 -15.74
CA LEU A 219 -9.68 -7.72 -16.29
C LEU A 219 -10.64 -6.78 -15.54
N ALA A 220 -11.85 -7.25 -15.22
CA ALA A 220 -12.82 -6.48 -14.43
C ALA A 220 -12.31 -6.16 -13.02
N ALA A 221 -11.61 -7.10 -12.37
CA ALA A 221 -11.02 -6.88 -11.06
C ALA A 221 -9.97 -5.77 -11.08
N VAL A 222 -9.10 -5.75 -12.08
CA VAL A 222 -8.13 -4.66 -12.26
C VAL A 222 -8.83 -3.32 -12.53
N ALA A 223 -9.88 -3.31 -13.37
CA ALA A 223 -10.64 -2.09 -13.64
C ALA A 223 -11.34 -1.55 -12.38
N VAL A 224 -11.87 -2.41 -11.52
CA VAL A 224 -12.44 -2.02 -10.22
C VAL A 224 -11.34 -1.47 -9.28
N LEU A 225 -10.19 -2.13 -9.21
CA LEU A 225 -9.06 -1.67 -8.39
C LEU A 225 -8.51 -0.31 -8.85
N ALA A 226 -8.47 -0.08 -10.17
CA ALA A 226 -7.99 1.16 -10.78
C ALA A 226 -8.71 2.39 -10.19
N VAL A 227 -10.02 2.27 -9.95
CA VAL A 227 -10.88 3.37 -9.49
C VAL A 227 -11.31 3.24 -8.03
N THR A 228 -10.73 2.29 -7.28
CA THR A 228 -11.01 2.13 -5.85
C THR A 228 -10.25 3.22 -5.07
N PRO A 229 -10.94 4.22 -4.49
CA PRO A 229 -10.29 5.44 -3.99
C PRO A 229 -9.15 5.17 -3.00
N VAL A 230 -9.37 4.29 -2.00
CA VAL A 230 -8.40 4.03 -0.93
C VAL A 230 -7.09 3.41 -1.40
N HIS A 231 -7.14 2.57 -2.44
CA HIS A 231 -5.92 2.08 -3.07
C HIS A 231 -5.33 3.16 -3.97
N ALA A 232 -6.18 3.91 -4.68
CA ALA A 232 -5.73 4.86 -5.68
C ALA A 232 -4.94 6.03 -5.10
N TYR A 233 -5.44 6.70 -4.06
CA TYR A 233 -4.71 7.82 -3.49
C TYR A 233 -3.46 7.39 -2.72
N ARG A 234 -3.43 6.16 -2.17
CA ARG A 234 -2.24 5.61 -1.47
C ARG A 234 -1.15 5.09 -2.39
N THR A 235 -1.44 4.97 -3.67
CA THR A 235 -0.48 4.53 -4.69
C THR A 235 -0.37 5.57 -5.83
N ALA A 236 -0.86 6.79 -5.58
CA ALA A 236 -0.77 7.90 -6.50
C ALA A 236 0.67 8.40 -6.60
N ILE A 237 1.02 8.99 -7.74
CA ILE A 237 2.32 9.62 -7.93
C ILE A 237 2.58 10.66 -6.85
N GLY A 238 3.78 10.65 -6.27
CA GLY A 238 4.16 11.56 -5.19
C GLY A 238 3.64 11.20 -3.80
N PHE A 239 2.78 10.18 -3.63
CA PHE A 239 2.37 9.70 -2.30
C PHE A 239 3.34 8.63 -1.77
N ALA A 240 4.57 9.06 -1.49
CA ALA A 240 5.72 8.23 -1.13
C ALA A 240 5.69 7.72 0.33
N ASP A 241 4.64 6.97 0.67
CA ASP A 241 4.40 6.41 2.00
C ASP A 241 4.53 4.86 2.04
N HIS A 242 4.75 4.28 3.23
CA HIS A 242 4.96 2.84 3.41
C HIS A 242 3.81 1.96 2.90
N HIS A 243 2.58 2.47 2.96
CA HIS A 243 1.40 1.77 2.48
C HIS A 243 1.56 1.16 1.08
N ALA A 244 2.11 1.92 0.12
CA ALA A 244 2.30 1.43 -1.25
C ALA A 244 3.29 0.25 -1.29
N PHE A 245 4.36 0.34 -0.51
CA PHE A 245 5.39 -0.70 -0.41
C PHE A 245 4.83 -1.96 0.26
N ASP A 246 4.01 -1.81 1.29
CA ASP A 246 3.34 -2.94 1.94
C ASP A 246 2.43 -3.72 1.00
N TYR A 247 1.74 -3.03 0.08
CA TYR A 247 0.84 -3.68 -0.86
C TYR A 247 1.57 -4.61 -1.83
N ILE A 248 2.82 -4.30 -2.19
CA ILE A 248 3.66 -5.19 -3.02
C ILE A 248 3.86 -6.52 -2.30
N TRP A 249 4.30 -6.48 -1.04
CA TRP A 249 4.63 -7.68 -0.29
C TRP A 249 3.39 -8.47 0.13
N LEU A 250 2.29 -7.77 0.42
CA LEU A 250 0.98 -8.39 0.62
C LEU A 250 0.50 -9.14 -0.63
N ALA A 251 0.65 -8.53 -1.80
CA ALA A 251 0.30 -9.13 -3.09
C ALA A 251 1.14 -10.38 -3.38
N ILE A 252 2.46 -10.30 -3.21
CA ILE A 252 3.39 -11.42 -3.42
C ILE A 252 3.09 -12.56 -2.43
N THR A 253 2.93 -12.24 -1.14
CA THR A 253 2.63 -13.22 -0.08
C THR A 253 1.31 -13.94 -0.33
N ALA A 254 0.25 -13.19 -0.65
CA ALA A 254 -1.07 -13.77 -0.89
C ALA A 254 -1.10 -14.62 -2.18
N PHE A 255 -0.42 -14.18 -3.24
CA PHE A 255 -0.35 -14.94 -4.49
C PHE A 255 0.50 -16.21 -4.34
N ALA A 256 1.64 -16.14 -3.64
CA ALA A 256 2.46 -17.31 -3.34
C ALA A 256 1.70 -18.32 -2.47
N ALA A 257 1.00 -17.84 -1.43
CA ALA A 257 0.12 -18.68 -0.63
C ALA A 257 -0.98 -19.32 -1.48
N LEU A 258 -1.61 -18.58 -2.39
CA LEU A 258 -2.61 -19.10 -3.32
C LEU A 258 -2.04 -20.22 -4.18
N LYS A 259 -0.83 -20.05 -4.73
CA LYS A 259 -0.15 -21.07 -5.54
C LYS A 259 0.17 -22.36 -4.77
N LEU A 260 0.40 -22.26 -3.45
CA LEU A 260 0.67 -23.42 -2.60
C LEU A 260 -0.61 -24.17 -2.19
N VAL A 261 -1.71 -23.45 -1.95
CA VAL A 261 -2.96 -24.06 -1.46
C VAL A 261 -3.91 -24.49 -2.57
N ASP A 262 -3.77 -23.91 -3.76
CA ASP A 262 -4.62 -24.22 -4.90
C ASP A 262 -4.27 -25.59 -5.48
N ARG A 263 -5.24 -26.50 -5.43
CA ARG A 263 -5.07 -27.91 -5.78
C ARG A 263 -5.45 -28.11 -7.24
N THR A 264 -4.45 -28.26 -8.09
CA THR A 264 -4.62 -28.89 -9.41
C THR A 264 -4.42 -30.40 -9.29
N THR A 265 -5.08 -31.19 -10.13
CA THR A 265 -4.99 -32.66 -10.15
C THR A 265 -3.55 -33.15 -10.30
N ALA A 266 -2.70 -32.43 -11.05
CA ALA A 266 -1.26 -32.70 -11.15
C ALA A 266 -0.51 -32.47 -9.82
N SER A 267 -0.95 -31.49 -9.03
CA SER A 267 -0.33 -31.13 -7.75
C SER A 267 -0.76 -32.00 -6.55
N GLU A 268 -1.75 -32.88 -6.73
CA GLU A 268 -2.05 -33.94 -5.75
C GLU A 268 -1.08 -35.12 -5.87
N VAL A 269 -0.48 -35.32 -7.05
CA VAL A 269 0.53 -36.36 -7.32
C VAL A 269 1.94 -35.90 -6.95
N SER A 270 2.21 -34.59 -6.98
CA SER A 270 3.51 -34.01 -6.69
C SER A 270 3.77 -33.90 -5.17
N GLY A 271 4.72 -34.70 -4.66
CA GLY A 271 5.19 -34.63 -3.26
C GLY A 271 5.95 -33.34 -2.93
N PHE A 272 6.47 -33.25 -1.70
CA PHE A 272 7.27 -32.10 -1.22
C PHE A 272 8.52 -31.79 -2.06
N GLY A 273 8.98 -32.74 -2.88
CA GLY A 273 10.14 -32.58 -3.75
C GLY A 273 9.89 -31.86 -5.07
N ASP A 274 8.66 -31.41 -5.36
CA ASP A 274 8.38 -30.64 -6.58
C ASP A 274 9.12 -29.29 -6.56
N PRO A 275 10.04 -29.05 -7.51
CA PRO A 275 10.78 -27.79 -7.59
C PRO A 275 9.88 -26.55 -7.68
N THR A 276 8.70 -26.69 -8.29
CA THR A 276 7.75 -25.58 -8.44
C THR A 276 7.18 -25.18 -7.08
N ARG A 277 6.76 -26.16 -6.27
CA ARG A 277 6.29 -25.93 -4.91
C ARG A 277 7.38 -25.37 -4.01
N ILE A 278 8.59 -25.90 -4.11
CA ILE A 278 9.75 -25.36 -3.38
C ILE A 278 9.97 -23.90 -3.76
N GLY A 279 9.93 -23.56 -5.06
CA GLY A 279 10.01 -22.20 -5.54
C GLY A 279 8.96 -21.28 -4.92
N TRP A 280 7.69 -21.67 -4.91
CA TRP A 280 6.62 -20.87 -4.29
C TRP A 280 6.73 -20.78 -2.76
N THR A 281 7.24 -21.82 -2.10
CA THR A 281 7.56 -21.80 -0.66
C THR A 281 8.67 -20.79 -0.36
N LEU A 282 9.71 -20.71 -1.21
CA LEU A 282 10.77 -19.70 -1.10
C LEU A 282 10.22 -18.29 -1.32
N VAL A 283 9.42 -18.09 -2.38
CA VAL A 283 8.77 -16.78 -2.65
C VAL A 283 7.88 -16.36 -1.48
N LEU A 284 7.12 -17.29 -0.89
CA LEU A 284 6.33 -17.02 0.30
C LEU A 284 7.22 -16.62 1.49
N GLY A 285 8.33 -17.32 1.73
CA GLY A 285 9.26 -16.98 2.80
C GLY A 285 9.87 -15.59 2.64
N VAL A 286 10.30 -15.23 1.43
CA VAL A 286 10.80 -13.88 1.11
C VAL A 286 9.70 -12.84 1.30
N GLY A 287 8.48 -13.10 0.80
CA GLY A 287 7.35 -12.18 0.94
C GLY A 287 6.97 -11.93 2.40
N VAL A 288 6.91 -12.99 3.21
CA VAL A 288 6.67 -12.90 4.67
C VAL A 288 7.77 -12.09 5.35
N CYS A 289 9.04 -12.36 5.03
CA CYS A 289 10.17 -11.64 5.62
C CYS A 289 10.13 -10.14 5.28
N ALA A 290 9.98 -9.83 4.00
CA ALA A 290 9.87 -8.47 3.50
C ALA A 290 8.71 -7.71 4.13
N GLN A 291 7.53 -8.33 4.25
CA GLN A 291 6.35 -7.70 4.86
C GLN A 291 6.55 -7.37 6.35
N VAL A 292 7.27 -8.22 7.10
CA VAL A 292 7.60 -7.97 8.51
C VAL A 292 8.63 -6.84 8.65
N LEU A 293 9.56 -6.72 7.70
CA LEU A 293 10.60 -5.69 7.72
C LEU A 293 10.13 -4.35 7.14
N ALA A 294 9.08 -4.35 6.32
CA ALA A 294 8.51 -3.18 5.65
C ALA A 294 7.72 -2.29 6.61
N TRP A 295 6.97 -2.88 7.56
CA TRP A 295 6.06 -2.13 8.41
C TRP A 295 5.92 -2.71 9.82
N ASN A 296 5.81 -1.82 10.81
CA ASN A 296 5.62 -2.21 12.22
C ASN A 296 4.38 -3.06 12.46
N ALA A 297 3.30 -2.86 11.71
CA ALA A 297 2.09 -3.70 11.78
C ALA A 297 2.03 -4.76 10.66
N GLY A 298 3.12 -4.96 9.91
CA GLY A 298 3.26 -5.97 8.87
C GLY A 298 2.85 -7.39 9.29
N PRO A 299 3.12 -7.85 10.54
CA PRO A 299 2.63 -9.15 11.01
C PRO A 299 1.10 -9.28 11.04
N LEU A 300 0.35 -8.18 11.23
CA LEU A 300 -1.12 -8.21 11.19
C LEU A 300 -1.64 -8.59 9.80
N LEU A 301 -0.90 -8.22 8.75
CA LEU A 301 -1.23 -8.56 7.36
C LEU A 301 -0.97 -10.05 7.04
N LEU A 302 -0.33 -10.80 7.95
CA LEU A 302 -0.14 -12.26 7.85
C LEU A 302 -1.23 -13.06 8.59
N LEU A 303 -1.97 -12.43 9.50
CA LEU A 303 -3.07 -13.09 10.23
C LEU A 303 -4.14 -13.74 9.34
N PRO A 304 -4.44 -13.26 8.10
CA PRO A 304 -5.34 -13.99 7.20
C PRO A 304 -4.91 -15.44 6.92
N LEU A 305 -3.61 -15.72 6.92
CA LEU A 305 -3.08 -17.08 6.77
C LEU A 305 -3.44 -17.97 7.98
N GLY A 306 -3.44 -17.39 9.18
CA GLY A 306 -3.90 -18.03 10.41
C GLY A 306 -5.39 -18.38 10.34
N VAL A 307 -6.22 -17.41 9.95
CA VAL A 307 -7.68 -17.61 9.75
C VAL A 307 -7.94 -18.68 8.70
N TYR A 308 -7.21 -18.63 7.57
CA TYR A 308 -7.27 -19.67 6.54
C TYR A 308 -6.95 -21.05 7.13
N GLY A 309 -5.88 -21.20 7.90
CA GLY A 309 -5.50 -22.47 8.49
C GLY A 309 -6.56 -23.08 9.41
N VAL A 310 -7.23 -22.23 10.21
CA VAL A 310 -8.36 -22.65 11.05
C VAL A 310 -9.53 -23.13 10.18
N VAL A 311 -9.99 -22.31 9.24
CA VAL A 311 -11.14 -22.66 8.37
C VAL A 311 -10.82 -23.89 7.52
N ARG A 312 -9.63 -23.95 6.94
CA ARG A 312 -9.13 -25.07 6.15
C ARG A 312 -9.12 -26.37 6.96
N SER A 313 -8.73 -26.32 8.22
CA SER A 313 -8.73 -27.48 9.13
C SER A 313 -10.13 -28.01 9.39
N LEU A 314 -11.12 -27.14 9.53
CA LEU A 314 -12.53 -27.53 9.69
C LEU A 314 -13.09 -28.17 8.41
N VAL A 315 -12.73 -27.60 7.26
CA VAL A 315 -13.10 -28.14 5.95
C VAL A 315 -12.42 -29.49 5.70
N ALA A 316 -11.17 -29.66 6.14
CA ALA A 316 -10.46 -30.94 6.08
C ALA A 316 -11.16 -32.02 6.89
N ALA A 317 -11.53 -31.71 8.14
CA ALA A 317 -12.30 -32.61 8.99
C ALA A 317 -13.72 -32.88 8.45
N LYS A 318 -14.29 -31.97 7.65
CA LYS A 318 -15.61 -32.16 7.02
C LYS A 318 -15.59 -33.10 5.84
N HIS A 319 -14.57 -32.99 4.98
CA HIS A 319 -14.48 -33.69 3.70
C HIS A 319 -13.43 -34.81 3.70
N ASP A 320 -12.93 -35.19 4.88
CA ASP A 320 -11.87 -36.18 5.07
C ASP A 320 -10.61 -35.95 4.18
N SER A 321 -10.29 -34.68 3.92
CA SER A 321 -9.21 -34.32 2.98
C SER A 321 -7.85 -34.20 3.69
N GLY A 322 -6.77 -34.58 2.98
CA GLY A 322 -5.38 -34.42 3.43
C GLY A 322 -4.97 -32.96 3.61
N LEU A 323 -4.15 -32.68 4.63
CA LEU A 323 -3.49 -31.39 4.86
C LEU A 323 -1.99 -31.40 4.51
N GLY A 324 -1.47 -32.52 4.00
CA GLY A 324 -0.04 -32.66 3.69
C GLY A 324 0.47 -31.61 2.68
N ALA A 325 -0.32 -31.29 1.65
CA ALA A 325 0.03 -30.23 0.69
C ALA A 325 0.07 -28.83 1.33
N ASP A 326 -0.81 -28.57 2.30
CA ASP A 326 -0.91 -27.30 3.01
C ASP A 326 0.29 -27.04 3.95
N LEU A 327 1.12 -28.05 4.24
CA LEU A 327 2.35 -27.87 5.02
C LEU A 327 3.40 -27.02 4.30
N SER A 328 3.38 -26.97 2.96
CA SER A 328 4.28 -26.09 2.18
C SER A 328 4.04 -24.61 2.51
N LEU A 329 2.80 -24.26 2.88
CA LEU A 329 2.43 -22.93 3.38
C LEU A 329 3.11 -22.67 4.73
N VAL A 330 3.05 -23.65 5.66
CA VAL A 330 3.67 -23.55 6.99
C VAL A 330 5.18 -23.40 6.87
N PHE A 331 5.83 -24.18 6.00
CA PHE A 331 7.26 -24.06 5.76
C PHE A 331 7.65 -22.71 5.17
N GLY A 332 6.84 -22.14 4.27
CA GLY A 332 7.10 -20.79 3.73
C GLY A 332 7.03 -19.72 4.82
N ILE A 333 6.01 -19.78 5.69
CA ILE A 333 5.89 -18.83 6.81
C ILE A 333 7.04 -19.02 7.82
N ALA A 334 7.40 -20.27 8.13
CA ALA A 334 8.52 -20.58 9.01
C ALA A 334 9.86 -20.07 8.44
N LEU A 335 10.07 -20.25 7.13
CA LEU A 335 11.24 -19.72 6.43
C LEU A 335 11.27 -18.19 6.53
N GLY A 336 10.14 -17.51 6.30
CA GLY A 336 10.05 -16.06 6.45
C GLY A 336 10.36 -15.59 7.87
N ALA A 337 9.89 -16.32 8.89
CA ALA A 337 10.22 -16.04 10.28
C ALA A 337 11.73 -16.15 10.56
N VAL A 338 12.37 -17.22 10.06
CA VAL A 338 13.82 -17.43 10.18
C VAL A 338 14.59 -16.34 9.44
N LEU A 339 14.20 -16.00 8.22
CA LEU A 339 14.84 -14.93 7.44
C LEU A 339 14.73 -13.58 8.17
N SER A 340 13.56 -13.22 8.69
CA SER A 340 13.41 -11.99 9.48
C SER A 340 14.30 -11.98 10.73
N MET A 341 14.43 -13.13 11.40
CA MET A 341 15.33 -13.27 12.55
C MET A 341 16.80 -13.10 12.13
N VAL A 342 17.22 -13.71 11.02
CA VAL A 342 18.58 -13.58 10.50
C VAL A 342 18.90 -12.12 10.18
N VAL A 343 18.00 -11.43 9.48
CA VAL A 343 18.17 -9.99 9.18
C VAL A 343 18.24 -9.18 10.46
N HIS A 344 17.38 -9.46 11.44
CA HIS A 344 17.41 -8.78 12.74
C HIS A 344 18.72 -8.98 13.50
N LEU A 345 19.21 -10.20 13.58
CA LEU A 345 20.47 -10.50 14.27
C LEU A 345 21.68 -9.94 13.53
N ALA A 346 21.65 -9.92 12.19
CA ALA A 346 22.76 -9.45 11.37
C ALA A 346 22.82 -7.92 11.26
N LEU A 347 21.67 -7.25 11.14
CA LEU A 347 21.58 -5.82 10.81
C LEU A 347 20.92 -4.98 11.91
N ASN A 348 20.43 -5.60 12.98
CA ASN A 348 19.61 -4.95 14.01
C ASN A 348 18.36 -4.25 13.43
N TRP A 349 17.82 -4.81 12.33
CA TRP A 349 16.61 -4.34 11.68
C TRP A 349 15.37 -4.92 12.35
N GLN A 350 14.34 -4.10 12.46
CA GLN A 350 13.09 -4.36 13.18
C GLN A 350 13.26 -4.62 14.67
N ARG A 351 12.16 -4.46 15.41
CA ARG A 351 12.13 -4.82 16.84
C ARG A 351 11.78 -6.29 16.99
N MET A 352 12.39 -6.96 17.96
CA MET A 352 12.19 -8.39 18.23
C MET A 352 10.70 -8.76 18.41
N TYR A 353 9.91 -7.89 19.06
CA TYR A 353 8.47 -8.14 19.30
C TYR A 353 7.62 -8.06 18.03
N ILE A 354 8.12 -7.45 16.94
CA ILE A 354 7.48 -7.46 15.60
C ILE A 354 7.79 -8.76 14.85
N ILE A 355 8.98 -9.32 15.06
CA ILE A 355 9.43 -10.54 14.38
C ILE A 355 8.78 -11.79 14.98
N LEU A 356 8.71 -11.86 16.32
CA LEU A 356 8.22 -13.03 17.06
C LEU A 356 6.81 -13.51 16.65
N PRO A 357 5.81 -12.65 16.39
CA PRO A 357 4.50 -13.05 15.87
C PRO A 357 4.56 -14.01 14.66
N THR A 358 5.56 -13.87 13.79
CA THR A 358 5.70 -14.71 12.59
C THR A 358 6.05 -16.15 12.95
N PHE A 359 6.89 -16.35 13.97
CA PHE A 359 7.17 -17.68 14.53
C PHE A 359 5.92 -18.28 15.16
N LEU A 360 5.20 -17.48 15.96
CA LEU A 360 3.96 -17.92 16.60
C LEU A 360 2.90 -18.34 15.58
N LEU A 361 2.81 -17.61 14.46
CA LEU A 361 1.92 -17.94 13.36
C LEU A 361 2.31 -19.27 12.70
N ALA A 362 3.60 -19.48 12.38
CA ALA A 362 4.09 -20.72 11.79
C ALA A 362 3.84 -21.94 12.70
N ILE A 363 4.21 -21.82 13.98
CA ILE A 363 4.02 -22.87 14.99
C ILE A 363 2.52 -23.15 15.20
N GLY A 364 1.72 -22.09 15.33
CA GLY A 364 0.27 -22.18 15.49
C GLY A 364 -0.39 -22.90 14.32
N LEU A 365 -0.03 -22.54 13.08
CA LEU A 365 -0.55 -23.21 11.88
C LEU A 365 -0.13 -24.69 11.80
N GLY A 366 1.13 -25.00 12.11
CA GLY A 366 1.60 -26.38 12.17
C GLY A 366 0.82 -27.23 13.17
N LEU A 367 0.55 -26.68 14.36
CA LEU A 367 -0.25 -27.33 15.40
C LEU A 367 -1.72 -27.49 14.99
N VAL A 368 -2.32 -26.46 14.40
CA VAL A 368 -3.70 -26.49 13.89
C VAL A 368 -3.88 -27.60 12.84
N PHE A 369 -2.95 -27.69 11.88
CA PHE A 369 -2.98 -28.76 10.87
C PHE A 369 -2.69 -30.15 11.46
N GLY A 370 -1.73 -30.26 12.37
CA GLY A 370 -1.41 -31.51 13.06
C GLY A 370 -2.59 -32.04 13.88
N LEU A 371 -3.24 -31.17 14.67
CA LEU A 371 -4.43 -31.51 15.45
C LEU A 371 -5.59 -31.96 14.55
N SER A 372 -5.82 -31.27 13.43
CA SER A 372 -6.84 -31.68 12.46
C SER A 372 -6.53 -33.04 11.84
N GLN A 373 -5.26 -33.29 11.49
CA GLN A 373 -4.81 -34.57 10.95
C GLN A 373 -4.98 -35.72 11.96
N VAL A 374 -4.64 -35.49 13.24
CA VAL A 374 -4.85 -36.47 14.32
C VAL A 374 -6.34 -36.72 14.55
N ALA A 375 -7.14 -35.66 14.66
CA ALA A 375 -8.59 -35.75 14.83
C ALA A 375 -9.23 -36.55 13.69
N ARG A 376 -8.79 -36.33 12.45
CA ARG A 376 -9.21 -37.10 11.28
C ARG A 376 -8.83 -38.57 11.40
N SER A 377 -7.55 -38.87 11.68
CA SER A 377 -7.05 -40.25 11.81
C SER A 377 -7.79 -41.06 12.87
N ARG A 378 -8.28 -40.40 13.94
CA ARG A 378 -9.01 -41.00 15.05
C ARG A 378 -10.53 -40.79 14.98
N LYS A 379 -11.06 -40.23 13.88
CA LYS A 379 -12.50 -39.96 13.66
C LYS A 379 -13.16 -39.12 14.77
N HIS A 380 -12.44 -38.17 15.35
CA HIS A 380 -12.97 -37.24 16.35
C HIS A 380 -13.91 -36.20 15.71
N PRO A 381 -14.90 -35.67 16.47
CA PRO A 381 -15.84 -34.68 15.96
C PRO A 381 -15.16 -33.32 15.72
N ARG A 382 -15.75 -32.48 14.86
CA ARG A 382 -15.22 -31.12 14.55
C ARG A 382 -15.11 -30.21 15.77
N ALA A 383 -15.97 -30.39 16.77
CA ALA A 383 -15.91 -29.67 18.04
C ALA A 383 -14.59 -29.92 18.78
N PHE A 384 -14.01 -31.12 18.64
CA PHE A 384 -12.70 -31.45 19.20
C PHE A 384 -11.59 -30.67 18.51
N VAL A 385 -11.65 -30.55 17.18
CA VAL A 385 -10.69 -29.73 16.40
C VAL A 385 -10.78 -28.27 16.82
N LEU A 386 -11.99 -27.70 16.91
CA LEU A 386 -12.19 -26.32 17.38
C LEU A 386 -11.64 -26.09 18.79
N LEU A 387 -11.98 -26.97 19.73
CA LEU A 387 -11.48 -26.88 21.10
C LEU A 387 -9.95 -26.98 21.15
N GLY A 388 -9.38 -27.93 20.41
CA GLY A 388 -7.93 -28.11 20.31
C GLY A 388 -7.23 -26.88 19.75
N ILE A 389 -7.79 -26.25 18.72
CA ILE A 389 -7.29 -24.99 18.15
C ILE A 389 -7.32 -23.87 19.19
N CYS A 390 -8.43 -23.68 19.91
CA CYS A 390 -8.55 -22.64 20.93
C CYS A 390 -7.55 -22.85 22.09
N VAL A 391 -7.43 -24.09 22.58
CA VAL A 391 -6.51 -24.44 23.67
C VAL A 391 -5.06 -24.26 23.22
N ALA A 392 -4.70 -24.75 22.03
CA ALA A 392 -3.34 -24.59 21.50
C ALA A 392 -2.98 -23.12 21.27
N GLY A 393 -3.88 -22.33 20.68
CA GLY A 393 -3.67 -20.89 20.50
C GLY A 393 -3.48 -20.15 21.81
N GLY A 394 -4.33 -20.42 22.81
CA GLY A 394 -4.21 -19.85 24.15
C GLY A 394 -2.91 -20.24 24.85
N ALA A 395 -2.49 -21.50 24.74
CA ALA A 395 -1.23 -21.97 25.31
C ALA A 395 0.00 -21.33 24.66
N ILE A 396 0.02 -21.19 23.33
CA ILE A 396 1.12 -20.53 22.61
C ILE A 396 1.25 -19.06 23.03
N LEU A 397 0.13 -18.34 23.11
CA LEU A 397 0.12 -16.95 23.57
C LEU A 397 0.59 -16.83 25.02
N LEU A 398 0.12 -17.71 25.90
CA LEU A 398 0.55 -17.75 27.29
C LEU A 398 2.07 -17.99 27.41
N VAL A 399 2.60 -18.97 26.66
CA VAL A 399 4.04 -19.25 26.64
C VAL A 399 4.83 -18.06 26.10
N ALA A 400 4.35 -17.41 25.03
CA ALA A 400 5.00 -16.22 24.48
C ALA A 400 5.03 -15.06 25.51
N PHE A 401 3.94 -14.86 26.25
CA PHE A 401 3.86 -13.83 27.31
C PHE A 401 4.83 -14.11 28.46
N GLN A 402 5.02 -15.38 28.82
CA GLN A 402 5.91 -15.79 29.90
C GLN A 402 7.39 -15.74 29.49
N LEU A 403 7.71 -16.20 28.27
CA LEU A 403 9.10 -16.28 27.79
C LEU A 403 9.63 -14.92 27.29
N VAL A 404 8.75 -14.06 26.79
CA VAL A 404 9.11 -12.73 26.28
C VAL A 404 8.18 -11.68 26.88
N PRO A 405 8.43 -11.24 28.13
CA PRO A 405 7.55 -10.30 28.83
C PRO A 405 7.32 -8.98 28.09
N THR A 406 8.36 -8.50 27.39
CA THR A 406 8.29 -7.30 26.54
C THR A 406 7.34 -7.46 25.35
N PHE A 407 7.19 -8.68 24.82
CA PHE A 407 6.17 -8.97 23.82
C PHE A 407 4.77 -8.87 24.43
N GLY A 408 4.56 -9.41 25.64
CA GLY A 408 3.26 -9.34 26.30
C GLY A 408 2.78 -7.90 26.54
N THR A 409 3.66 -7.03 27.06
CA THR A 409 3.31 -5.62 27.31
C THR A 409 3.03 -4.86 26.02
N GLN A 410 3.88 -5.00 25.01
CA GLN A 410 3.71 -4.34 23.71
C GLN A 410 2.51 -4.89 22.94
N PHE A 411 2.24 -6.20 23.02
CA PHE A 411 1.06 -6.80 22.42
C PHE A 411 -0.23 -6.21 23.00
N VAL A 412 -0.30 -6.07 24.33
CA VAL A 412 -1.46 -5.43 24.98
C VAL A 412 -1.58 -3.98 24.53
N GLU A 413 -0.49 -3.22 24.51
CA GLU A 413 -0.49 -1.82 24.06
C GLU A 413 -0.98 -1.67 22.61
N GLU A 414 -0.47 -2.47 21.69
CA GLU A 414 -0.87 -2.43 20.28
C GLU A 414 -2.32 -2.90 20.08
N VAL A 415 -2.79 -3.89 20.84
CA VAL A 415 -4.21 -4.31 20.82
C VAL A 415 -5.10 -3.19 21.37
N THR A 416 -4.71 -2.54 22.46
CA THR A 416 -5.43 -1.38 22.99
C THR A 416 -5.44 -0.22 21.99
N ARG A 417 -4.32 0.05 21.31
CA ARG A 417 -4.22 1.06 20.25
C ARG A 417 -5.07 0.72 19.03
N LEU A 418 -5.15 -0.57 18.68
CA LEU A 418 -6.00 -1.07 17.59
C LEU A 418 -7.49 -0.83 17.89
N ILE A 419 -7.92 -1.01 19.14
CA ILE A 419 -9.33 -0.92 19.56
C ILE A 419 -9.74 0.51 19.98
N GLY A 420 -8.83 1.27 20.59
CA GLY A 420 -9.13 2.53 21.27
C GLY A 420 -8.23 3.70 20.84
N GLY A 421 -7.60 3.61 19.67
CA GLY A 421 -6.58 4.55 19.21
C GLY A 421 -7.02 6.02 19.17
N ASP A 422 -6.01 6.88 19.11
CA ASP A 422 -6.16 8.33 19.22
C ASP A 422 -7.14 8.91 18.19
N ARG A 423 -8.13 9.66 18.67
CA ARG A 423 -9.30 10.08 17.88
C ARG A 423 -9.01 11.25 16.94
N ASP A 424 -7.84 11.86 17.04
CA ASP A 424 -7.47 13.02 16.22
C ASP A 424 -6.71 12.63 14.95
N ILE A 425 -6.17 11.40 14.87
CA ILE A 425 -5.51 10.88 13.67
C ILE A 425 -6.54 10.19 12.75
N VAL A 426 -6.66 10.70 11.53
CA VAL A 426 -7.63 10.23 10.50
C VAL A 426 -7.54 8.71 10.27
N GLU A 427 -6.32 8.17 10.16
CA GLU A 427 -6.12 6.76 9.75
C GLU A 427 -6.45 5.72 10.83
N VAL A 428 -6.53 6.17 12.09
CA VAL A 428 -6.83 5.35 13.27
C VAL A 428 -8.34 5.27 13.52
N LYS A 429 -9.14 6.04 12.78
CA LYS A 429 -10.61 6.00 12.84
C LYS A 429 -11.14 4.78 12.09
N SER A 430 -12.30 4.29 12.53
CA SER A 430 -13.09 3.29 11.82
C SER A 430 -13.56 3.78 10.45
N ILE A 431 -13.69 2.87 9.48
CA ILE A 431 -14.32 3.18 8.18
C ILE A 431 -15.80 3.59 8.30
N PHE A 432 -16.46 3.25 9.41
CA PHE A 432 -17.82 3.67 9.77
C PHE A 432 -17.85 4.83 10.76
N SER A 433 -16.73 5.55 10.95
CA SER A 433 -16.64 6.66 11.88
C SER A 433 -17.69 7.74 11.56
N PRO A 434 -18.39 8.28 12.58
CA PRO A 434 -19.31 9.41 12.40
C PRO A 434 -18.66 10.62 11.73
N THR A 435 -17.33 10.79 11.85
CA THR A 435 -16.56 11.84 11.16
C THR A 435 -16.69 11.75 9.63
N TYR A 436 -16.86 10.55 9.07
CA TYR A 436 -17.06 10.32 7.64
C TYR A 436 -18.53 10.08 7.28
N GLY A 437 -19.41 10.09 8.28
CA GLY A 437 -20.78 9.57 8.22
C GLY A 437 -20.82 8.04 8.19
N THR A 438 -21.61 7.43 9.07
CA THR A 438 -21.62 5.97 9.29
C THR A 438 -21.89 5.18 8.02
N ILE A 439 -22.79 5.64 7.16
CA ILE A 439 -23.13 4.93 5.90
C ILE A 439 -22.23 5.39 4.74
N THR A 440 -21.82 6.65 4.74
CA THR A 440 -21.07 7.29 3.65
C THR A 440 -19.56 7.01 3.70
N GLY A 441 -19.01 6.71 4.87
CA GLY A 441 -17.59 6.40 5.07
C GLY A 441 -17.06 5.33 4.12
N PRO A 442 -17.62 4.10 4.10
CA PRO A 442 -17.19 3.05 3.19
C PRO A 442 -17.28 3.44 1.71
N ILE A 443 -18.29 4.24 1.35
CA ILE A 443 -18.49 4.75 -0.01
C ILE A 443 -17.34 5.70 -0.41
N PHE A 444 -16.84 6.51 0.51
CA PHE A 444 -15.70 7.39 0.22
C PHE A 444 -14.39 6.64 -0.05
N PHE A 445 -14.22 5.45 0.52
CA PHE A 445 -12.98 4.66 0.38
C PHE A 445 -13.05 3.63 -0.75
N PHE A 446 -14.23 3.07 -1.04
CA PHE A 446 -14.39 1.98 -2.02
C PHE A 446 -15.42 2.27 -3.13
N GLY A 447 -16.16 3.38 -3.06
CA GLY A 447 -17.38 3.55 -3.84
C GLY A 447 -18.43 2.50 -3.46
N LEU A 448 -19.26 2.08 -4.41
CA LEU A 448 -20.25 1.02 -4.19
C LEU A 448 -19.65 -0.39 -4.28
N SER A 449 -18.43 -0.52 -4.81
CA SER A 449 -17.79 -1.80 -5.09
C SER A 449 -17.66 -2.71 -3.87
N LEU A 450 -17.44 -2.13 -2.67
CA LEU A 450 -17.29 -2.91 -1.43
C LEU A 450 -18.54 -3.73 -1.11
N PHE A 451 -19.74 -3.18 -1.30
CA PHE A 451 -20.99 -3.89 -0.96
C PHE A 451 -21.19 -5.13 -1.83
N PHE A 452 -20.94 -4.99 -3.14
CA PHE A 452 -20.93 -6.13 -4.06
C PHE A 452 -19.82 -7.13 -3.70
N SER A 453 -18.62 -6.62 -3.40
CA SER A 453 -17.46 -7.45 -3.04
C SER A 453 -17.73 -8.31 -1.81
N LEU A 454 -18.33 -7.73 -0.75
CA LEU A 454 -18.65 -8.45 0.48
C LEU A 454 -19.71 -9.53 0.25
N TRP A 455 -20.75 -9.24 -0.53
CA TRP A 455 -21.77 -10.23 -0.89
C TRP A 455 -21.15 -11.44 -1.62
N TYR A 456 -20.35 -11.19 -2.65
CA TYR A 456 -19.69 -12.25 -3.40
C TYR A 456 -18.62 -12.97 -2.57
N CYS A 457 -17.93 -12.27 -1.65
CA CYS A 457 -17.04 -12.88 -0.69
C CYS A 457 -17.78 -13.89 0.20
N LEU A 458 -18.88 -13.49 0.84
CA LEU A 458 -19.71 -14.37 1.68
C LEU A 458 -20.20 -15.60 0.90
N ARG A 459 -20.72 -15.39 -0.31
CA ARG A 459 -21.17 -16.48 -1.19
C ARG A 459 -20.02 -17.42 -1.57
N SER A 460 -18.83 -16.88 -1.84
CA SER A 460 -17.64 -17.67 -2.19
C SER A 460 -17.14 -18.50 -1.01
N VAL A 461 -17.06 -17.93 0.19
CA VAL A 461 -16.62 -18.63 1.41
C VAL A 461 -17.61 -19.73 1.77
N TYR A 462 -18.91 -19.44 1.70
CA TYR A 462 -19.95 -20.45 1.89
C TYR A 462 -19.78 -21.60 0.90
N THR A 463 -19.64 -21.29 -0.39
CA THR A 463 -19.48 -22.31 -1.44
C THR A 463 -18.20 -23.11 -1.25
N ALA A 464 -17.09 -22.44 -0.95
CA ALA A 464 -15.78 -23.04 -0.75
C ALA A 464 -15.74 -23.95 0.48
N TYR A 465 -16.43 -23.60 1.56
CA TYR A 465 -16.59 -24.45 2.74
C TYR A 465 -17.38 -25.73 2.43
N HIS A 466 -18.35 -25.65 1.52
CA HIS A 466 -19.16 -26.80 1.12
C HIS A 466 -18.52 -27.65 0.03
N ARG A 467 -17.66 -27.07 -0.81
CA ARG A 467 -17.02 -27.75 -1.97
C ARG A 467 -15.52 -27.99 -1.81
N ASN A 468 -14.94 -27.68 -0.66
CA ASN A 468 -13.51 -27.82 -0.37
C ASN A 468 -12.60 -27.06 -1.36
N LEU A 469 -12.92 -25.77 -1.60
CA LEU A 469 -12.16 -24.92 -2.53
C LEU A 469 -11.14 -24.06 -1.77
N SER A 470 -9.94 -24.60 -1.55
CA SER A 470 -8.89 -23.95 -0.74
C SER A 470 -8.54 -22.52 -1.17
N GLY A 471 -8.41 -22.26 -2.49
CA GLY A 471 -8.08 -20.92 -2.98
C GLY A 471 -9.11 -19.86 -2.59
N TRP A 472 -10.40 -20.18 -2.70
CA TRP A 472 -11.49 -19.28 -2.30
C TRP A 472 -11.56 -19.10 -0.77
N LEU A 473 -11.21 -20.11 0.02
CA LEU A 473 -11.10 -19.98 1.48
C LEU A 473 -9.96 -19.04 1.87
N LEU A 474 -8.81 -19.12 1.18
CA LEU A 474 -7.66 -18.25 1.43
C LEU A 474 -7.99 -16.79 1.15
N ILE A 475 -8.44 -16.48 -0.07
CA ILE A 475 -8.76 -15.11 -0.46
C ILE A 475 -9.95 -14.56 0.33
N GLY A 476 -10.94 -15.40 0.66
CA GLY A 476 -12.01 -15.03 1.57
C GLY A 476 -11.53 -14.73 3.00
N SER A 477 -10.48 -15.40 3.48
CA SER A 477 -9.86 -15.10 4.78
C SER A 477 -9.14 -13.75 4.78
N TYR A 478 -8.43 -13.43 3.69
CA TYR A 478 -7.84 -12.09 3.48
C TYR A 478 -8.91 -11.00 3.46
N THR A 479 -9.94 -11.14 2.61
CA THR A 479 -11.02 -10.15 2.52
C THR A 479 -11.75 -9.99 3.84
N GLY A 480 -12.13 -11.10 4.49
CA GLY A 480 -12.88 -11.07 5.74
C GLY A 480 -12.11 -10.40 6.88
N LEU A 481 -10.85 -10.80 7.10
CA LEU A 481 -10.06 -10.26 8.20
C LEU A 481 -9.64 -8.81 7.95
N LEU A 482 -9.18 -8.47 6.74
CA LEU A 482 -8.82 -7.08 6.42
C LEU A 482 -10.04 -6.16 6.45
N PHE A 483 -11.23 -6.66 6.12
CA PHE A 483 -12.48 -5.94 6.34
C PHE A 483 -12.73 -5.72 7.84
N THR A 484 -12.61 -6.75 8.68
CA THR A 484 -12.73 -6.59 10.14
C THR A 484 -11.73 -5.58 10.70
N LEU A 485 -10.47 -5.61 10.24
CA LEU A 485 -9.47 -4.62 10.64
C LEU A 485 -9.81 -3.22 10.12
N ALA A 486 -10.37 -3.08 8.92
CA ALA A 486 -10.86 -1.81 8.38
C ALA A 486 -12.08 -1.25 9.16
N LEU A 487 -12.88 -2.12 9.78
CA LEU A 487 -13.93 -1.70 10.73
C LEU A 487 -13.34 -1.04 11.97
N LEU A 488 -12.13 -1.43 12.38
CA LEU A 488 -11.43 -0.81 13.50
C LEU A 488 -10.69 0.45 13.04
N GLN A 489 -9.90 0.34 11.97
CA GLN A 489 -9.01 1.41 11.50
C GLN A 489 -8.94 1.44 9.96
N VAL A 490 -9.21 2.62 9.38
CA VAL A 490 -9.19 2.86 7.93
C VAL A 490 -7.84 2.54 7.28
N ARG A 491 -6.72 2.58 8.02
CA ARG A 491 -5.41 2.20 7.45
C ARG A 491 -5.38 0.83 6.77
N PHE A 492 -6.17 -0.15 7.24
CA PHE A 492 -6.25 -1.47 6.60
C PHE A 492 -7.14 -1.53 5.34
N ALA A 493 -7.91 -0.49 5.05
CA ALA A 493 -8.81 -0.45 3.90
C ALA A 493 -8.05 -0.50 2.55
N GLY A 494 -6.85 0.10 2.46
CA GLY A 494 -6.05 0.01 1.24
C GLY A 494 -5.53 -1.41 0.98
N ALA A 495 -5.15 -2.16 2.02
CA ALA A 495 -4.79 -3.57 1.91
C ALA A 495 -6.00 -4.44 1.49
N LEU A 496 -7.20 -4.13 2.00
CA LEU A 496 -8.45 -4.81 1.63
C LEU A 496 -8.80 -4.61 0.14
N ALA A 497 -8.49 -3.44 -0.44
CA ALA A 497 -8.91 -3.07 -1.79
C ALA A 497 -8.50 -4.07 -2.87
N MET A 498 -7.29 -4.63 -2.78
CA MET A 498 -6.81 -5.64 -3.72
C MET A 498 -7.74 -6.87 -3.77
N PHE A 499 -8.08 -7.41 -2.59
CA PHE A 499 -8.92 -8.61 -2.49
C PHE A 499 -10.40 -8.31 -2.73
N ALA A 500 -10.87 -7.15 -2.27
CA ALA A 500 -12.22 -6.69 -2.58
C ALA A 500 -12.41 -6.56 -4.10
N ALA A 501 -11.44 -6.00 -4.82
CA ALA A 501 -11.50 -5.83 -6.27
C ALA A 501 -11.66 -7.16 -7.02
N VAL A 502 -11.08 -8.27 -6.55
CA VAL A 502 -11.31 -9.61 -7.11
C VAL A 502 -12.80 -9.97 -7.09
N TYR A 503 -13.46 -9.75 -5.94
CA TYR A 503 -14.89 -9.99 -5.80
C TYR A 503 -15.74 -8.95 -6.54
N GLY A 504 -15.29 -7.70 -6.61
CA GLY A 504 -15.94 -6.65 -7.42
C GLY A 504 -15.92 -6.96 -8.91
N GLY A 505 -14.81 -7.48 -9.43
CA GLY A 505 -14.70 -7.96 -10.82
C GLY A 505 -15.61 -9.17 -11.08
N LEU A 506 -15.69 -10.10 -10.13
CA LEU A 506 -16.62 -11.23 -10.21
C LEU A 506 -18.08 -10.76 -10.24
N ALA A 507 -18.44 -9.82 -9.36
CA ALA A 507 -19.77 -9.24 -9.31
C ALA A 507 -20.14 -8.54 -10.62
N LEU A 508 -19.21 -7.77 -11.18
CA LEU A 508 -19.39 -7.08 -12.45
C LEU A 508 -19.73 -8.07 -13.57
N VAL A 509 -18.93 -9.12 -13.74
CA VAL A 509 -19.16 -10.11 -14.81
C VAL A 509 -20.44 -10.90 -14.59
N ASP A 510 -20.72 -11.33 -13.35
CA ASP A 510 -21.93 -12.10 -13.04
C ASP A 510 -23.22 -11.26 -13.21
N ILE A 511 -23.18 -9.95 -12.92
CA ILE A 511 -24.32 -9.04 -13.17
C ILE A 511 -24.52 -8.79 -14.67
N ILE A 512 -23.44 -8.66 -15.45
CA ILE A 512 -23.55 -8.55 -16.91
C ILE A 512 -24.17 -9.82 -17.52
N ALA A 513 -23.77 -10.99 -17.02
CA ALA A 513 -24.39 -12.25 -17.42
C ALA A 513 -25.86 -12.36 -16.98
N LEU A 514 -26.22 -11.79 -15.81
CA LEU A 514 -27.59 -11.77 -15.30
C LEU A 514 -28.55 -11.01 -16.24
N ILE A 515 -28.08 -9.95 -16.90
CA ILE A 515 -28.85 -9.16 -17.87
C ILE A 515 -28.81 -9.72 -19.30
N GLY A 516 -28.34 -10.98 -19.46
CA GLY A 516 -28.34 -11.71 -20.72
C GLY A 516 -27.16 -11.40 -21.64
N VAL A 517 -26.10 -10.75 -21.14
CA VAL A 517 -24.90 -10.42 -21.92
C VAL A 517 -23.76 -11.36 -21.52
N GLY A 518 -23.64 -12.49 -22.20
CA GLY A 518 -22.60 -13.50 -21.94
C GLY A 518 -22.91 -14.45 -20.78
N ASP A 519 -21.97 -15.36 -20.51
CA ASP A 519 -22.20 -16.48 -19.58
C ASP A 519 -21.90 -16.15 -18.12
N ARG A 520 -22.67 -16.78 -17.22
CA ARG A 520 -22.44 -16.68 -15.77
C ARG A 520 -21.13 -17.33 -15.35
N VAL A 521 -20.49 -16.72 -14.36
CA VAL A 521 -19.30 -17.30 -13.75
C VAL A 521 -19.72 -18.33 -12.72
N THR A 522 -19.26 -19.57 -12.89
CA THR A 522 -19.44 -20.61 -11.89
C THR A 522 -18.25 -20.61 -10.93
N PHE A 523 -18.52 -20.85 -9.65
CA PHE A 523 -17.47 -21.19 -8.68
C PHE A 523 -16.97 -22.61 -8.99
N THR A 524 -16.05 -22.72 -9.93
CA THR A 524 -15.39 -23.97 -10.30
C THR A 524 -14.05 -24.10 -9.58
N GLN A 525 -13.63 -25.34 -9.38
CA GLN A 525 -12.22 -25.64 -9.18
C GLN A 525 -11.55 -25.57 -10.56
N SER A 526 -10.28 -25.18 -10.63
CA SER A 526 -9.53 -24.98 -11.88
C SER A 526 -9.37 -26.24 -12.77
N ASN A 527 -10.19 -27.29 -12.66
CA ASN A 527 -10.07 -28.52 -13.43
C ASN A 527 -11.40 -29.14 -13.89
N SER A 528 -11.53 -29.27 -15.20
CA SER A 528 -11.80 -30.56 -15.82
C SER A 528 -10.67 -30.83 -16.81
N GLY A 529 -9.66 -31.61 -16.41
CA GLY A 529 -8.56 -32.07 -17.27
C GLY A 529 -8.89 -33.31 -18.12
N THR A 530 -10.14 -33.77 -18.11
CA THR A 530 -10.63 -34.92 -18.91
C THR A 530 -11.62 -34.52 -20.01
N SER A 531 -11.79 -33.23 -20.20
CA SER A 531 -12.40 -32.65 -21.39
C SER A 531 -11.71 -31.32 -21.53
N LYS A 532 -11.04 -31.04 -22.67
CA LYS A 532 -10.78 -29.64 -23.03
C LYS A 532 -12.10 -28.91 -22.78
N PRO A 533 -12.19 -27.94 -21.84
CA PRO A 533 -13.43 -27.20 -21.72
C PRO A 533 -13.63 -26.56 -23.10
N GLU A 534 -14.67 -27.01 -23.80
CA GLU A 534 -15.09 -26.48 -25.10
C GLU A 534 -15.50 -25.00 -25.01
N VAL A 535 -15.42 -24.41 -23.82
CA VAL A 535 -15.50 -22.98 -23.58
C VAL A 535 -14.07 -22.39 -23.62
N ASN A 536 -13.41 -22.52 -24.77
CA ASN A 536 -12.45 -21.52 -25.22
C ASN A 536 -13.25 -20.22 -25.41
N THR A 537 -13.51 -19.46 -24.34
CA THR A 537 -13.76 -18.03 -24.50
C THR A 537 -12.41 -17.39 -24.81
N GLU A 538 -11.83 -17.74 -25.96
CA GLU A 538 -10.85 -16.89 -26.61
C GLU A 538 -11.49 -15.51 -26.64
N ILE A 539 -10.90 -14.54 -25.97
CA ILE A 539 -11.16 -13.14 -26.28
C ILE A 539 -10.67 -12.97 -27.72
N ARG A 540 -11.51 -13.30 -28.69
CA ARG A 540 -11.31 -12.90 -30.08
C ARG A 540 -11.52 -11.40 -30.06
N LEU A 541 -10.53 -10.65 -30.53
CA LEU A 541 -10.60 -9.21 -30.76
C LEU A 541 -11.62 -8.93 -31.88
N GLN A 542 -12.88 -9.18 -31.59
CA GLN A 542 -14.03 -8.73 -32.36
C GLN A 542 -14.61 -7.53 -31.63
N MET A 543 -14.95 -6.49 -32.38
CA MET A 543 -15.63 -5.32 -31.84
C MET A 543 -16.89 -5.77 -31.10
N PRO A 544 -17.02 -5.51 -29.78
CA PRO A 544 -18.20 -5.89 -29.04
C PRO A 544 -19.44 -5.20 -29.61
N SER A 545 -20.60 -5.86 -29.53
CA SER A 545 -21.86 -5.23 -29.93
C SER A 545 -22.13 -3.96 -29.10
N ARG A 546 -22.87 -2.99 -29.65
CA ARG A 546 -23.27 -1.78 -28.91
C ARG A 546 -23.98 -2.11 -27.61
N GLN A 547 -24.79 -3.17 -27.60
CA GLN A 547 -25.48 -3.68 -26.42
C GLN A 547 -24.49 -4.18 -25.36
N THR A 548 -23.45 -4.90 -25.77
CA THR A 548 -22.39 -5.36 -24.85
C THR A 548 -21.61 -4.19 -24.26
N ILE A 549 -21.22 -3.20 -25.08
CA ILE A 549 -20.51 -2.00 -24.61
C ILE A 549 -21.36 -1.24 -23.59
N PHE A 550 -22.64 -1.01 -23.91
CA PHE A 550 -23.57 -0.33 -23.01
C PHE A 550 -23.76 -1.09 -21.70
N ALA A 551 -24.01 -2.41 -21.76
CA ALA A 551 -24.18 -3.24 -20.57
C ALA A 551 -22.93 -3.24 -19.67
N VAL A 552 -21.74 -3.44 -20.24
CA VAL A 552 -20.47 -3.39 -19.51
C VAL A 552 -20.27 -2.01 -18.86
N SER A 553 -20.49 -0.94 -19.62
CA SER A 553 -20.31 0.44 -19.13
C SER A 553 -21.30 0.78 -18.02
N ALA A 554 -22.59 0.42 -18.19
CA ALA A 554 -23.63 0.69 -17.22
C ALA A 554 -23.40 -0.07 -15.90
N VAL A 555 -23.04 -1.36 -15.97
CA VAL A 555 -22.73 -2.16 -14.78
C VAL A 555 -21.43 -1.70 -14.12
N PHE A 556 -20.41 -1.35 -14.91
CA PHE A 556 -19.19 -0.76 -14.37
C PHE A 556 -19.46 0.56 -13.64
N LEU A 557 -20.28 1.45 -14.20
CA LEU A 557 -20.67 2.70 -13.55
C LEU A 557 -21.52 2.47 -12.30
N LEU A 558 -22.39 1.45 -12.29
CA LEU A 558 -23.16 1.07 -11.11
C LEU A 558 -22.25 0.64 -9.96
N ILE A 559 -21.25 -0.18 -10.23
CA ILE A 559 -20.37 -0.74 -9.20
C ILE A 559 -19.27 0.27 -8.80
N SER A 560 -18.72 0.98 -9.78
CA SER A 560 -17.45 1.70 -9.66
C SER A 560 -17.56 3.18 -9.99
N GLY A 561 -18.72 3.69 -10.42
CA GLY A 561 -18.90 5.09 -10.84
C GLY A 561 -18.63 6.09 -9.71
N LEU A 562 -19.02 5.78 -8.47
CA LEU A 562 -18.61 6.62 -7.33
C LEU A 562 -17.09 6.56 -7.08
N GLY A 563 -16.43 5.43 -7.35
CA GLY A 563 -14.97 5.32 -7.27
C GLY A 563 -14.26 6.21 -8.29
N VAL A 564 -14.79 6.24 -9.53
CA VAL A 564 -14.33 7.14 -10.61
C VAL A 564 -14.38 8.61 -10.19
N ILE A 565 -15.44 9.02 -9.47
CA ILE A 565 -15.61 10.40 -9.00
C ILE A 565 -14.78 10.69 -7.74
N MET A 566 -14.77 9.78 -6.78
CA MET A 566 -14.12 10.00 -5.48
C MET A 566 -12.60 9.94 -5.56
N THR A 567 -12.04 9.13 -6.46
CA THR A 567 -10.59 9.02 -6.62
C THR A 567 -9.90 10.36 -6.91
N PRO A 568 -10.26 11.13 -7.96
CA PRO A 568 -9.64 12.43 -8.22
C PRO A 568 -9.83 13.41 -7.06
N LEU A 569 -11.01 13.42 -6.41
CA LEU A 569 -11.26 14.27 -5.25
C LEU A 569 -10.33 13.96 -4.08
N ARG A 570 -10.10 12.67 -3.79
CA ARG A 570 -9.20 12.24 -2.71
C ARG A 570 -7.72 12.48 -3.04
N VAL A 571 -7.33 12.27 -4.29
CA VAL A 571 -5.98 12.59 -4.75
C VAL A 571 -5.70 14.10 -4.63
N ASN A 572 -6.64 14.95 -5.07
CA ASN A 572 -6.49 16.40 -4.97
C ASN A 572 -6.48 16.92 -3.52
N GLN A 573 -7.15 16.24 -2.58
CA GLN A 573 -7.08 16.59 -1.15
C GLN A 573 -5.70 16.36 -0.54
N LEU A 574 -4.89 15.47 -1.11
CA LEU A 574 -3.53 15.22 -0.66
C LEU A 574 -2.51 16.11 -1.37
N ALA A 575 -2.87 16.71 -2.50
CA ALA A 575 -2.00 17.65 -3.19
C ALA A 575 -1.75 18.88 -2.30
N VAL A 576 -0.48 19.29 -2.23
CA VAL A 576 -0.11 20.58 -1.62
C VAL A 576 -0.75 21.68 -2.46
N ASP A 577 -1.60 22.50 -1.84
CA ASP A 577 -2.27 23.59 -2.55
C ASP A 577 -1.29 24.73 -2.88
N ASP A 578 -1.67 25.57 -3.84
CA ASP A 578 -0.80 26.64 -4.33
C ASP A 578 -0.45 27.66 -3.25
N THR A 579 -1.34 27.93 -2.31
CA THR A 579 -1.04 28.89 -1.23
C THR A 579 -0.02 28.32 -0.25
N THR A 580 -0.10 27.03 0.08
CA THR A 580 0.91 26.32 0.87
C THR A 580 2.26 26.27 0.15
N TYR A 581 2.29 25.91 -1.14
CA TYR A 581 3.52 25.86 -1.93
C TYR A 581 4.18 27.25 -2.04
N ASN A 582 3.39 28.29 -2.34
CA ASN A 582 3.90 29.65 -2.47
C ASN A 582 4.43 30.19 -1.14
N ALA A 583 3.75 29.90 -0.02
CA ALA A 583 4.22 30.28 1.31
C ALA A 583 5.55 29.58 1.64
N ALA A 584 5.66 28.27 1.37
CA ALA A 584 6.89 27.51 1.60
C ALA A 584 8.05 28.05 0.74
N THR A 585 7.82 28.24 -0.56
CA THR A 585 8.82 28.79 -1.50
C THR A 585 9.26 30.20 -1.07
N TRP A 586 8.33 31.04 -0.63
CA TRP A 586 8.66 32.37 -0.11
C TRP A 586 9.51 32.30 1.17
N MET A 587 9.17 31.41 2.11
CA MET A 587 9.95 31.21 3.35
C MET A 587 11.34 30.66 3.08
N ASP A 588 11.49 29.74 2.12
CA ASP A 588 12.76 29.19 1.67
C ASP A 588 13.67 30.29 1.11
N GLN A 589 13.16 31.04 0.11
CA GLN A 589 13.88 32.18 -0.47
C GLN A 589 14.24 33.27 0.54
N TYR A 590 13.33 33.56 1.49
CA TYR A 590 13.62 34.51 2.57
C TYR A 590 14.72 33.97 3.49
N SER A 591 14.71 32.67 3.80
CA SER A 591 15.72 32.03 4.64
C SER A 591 17.09 32.08 3.97
N GLU A 592 17.18 31.81 2.67
CA GLU A 592 18.43 31.95 1.90
C GLU A 592 18.95 33.38 1.93
N GLN A 593 18.07 34.38 1.70
CA GLN A 593 18.46 35.79 1.70
C GLN A 593 18.94 36.31 3.05
N GLN A 594 18.41 35.75 4.15
CA GLN A 594 18.78 36.12 5.51
C GLN A 594 19.85 35.20 6.11
N GLU A 595 20.34 34.23 5.34
CA GLU A 595 21.28 33.20 5.80
C GLU A 595 20.77 32.45 7.06
N TRP A 596 19.46 32.18 7.11
CA TRP A 596 18.85 31.42 8.21
C TRP A 596 19.03 29.92 7.99
N GLU A 597 19.69 29.27 8.95
CA GLU A 597 19.83 27.83 8.99
C GLU A 597 18.91 27.21 10.04
N TYR A 598 18.62 25.91 9.92
CA TYR A 598 17.85 25.22 10.96
C TYR A 598 18.57 25.27 12.32
N PRO A 599 17.89 25.58 13.45
CA PRO A 599 16.44 25.73 13.60
C PRO A 599 15.88 27.14 13.38
N GLN A 600 16.68 28.13 13.01
CA GLN A 600 16.23 29.52 12.83
C GLN A 600 15.14 29.68 11.78
N ASN A 601 15.08 28.78 10.79
CA ASN A 601 14.06 28.74 9.73
C ASN A 601 13.00 27.63 9.96
N TYR A 602 12.85 27.11 11.18
CA TYR A 602 11.77 26.16 11.49
C TYR A 602 10.41 26.81 11.27
N VAL A 603 9.49 26.05 10.69
CA VAL A 603 8.12 26.49 10.43
C VAL A 603 7.16 25.82 11.41
N LEU A 604 6.56 26.63 12.30
CA LEU A 604 5.44 26.23 13.11
C LEU A 604 4.14 26.38 12.30
N SER A 605 3.51 25.26 11.99
CA SER A 605 2.21 25.19 11.30
C SER A 605 1.30 24.15 11.97
N HIS A 606 0.06 24.03 11.47
CA HIS A 606 -0.78 22.88 11.80
C HIS A 606 -0.02 21.58 11.54
N TRP A 607 -0.14 20.62 12.47
CA TRP A 607 0.67 19.40 12.48
C TRP A 607 0.53 18.57 11.20
N GLY A 608 -0.67 18.58 10.59
CA GLY A 608 -0.98 17.90 9.33
C GLY A 608 -0.26 18.46 8.09
N GLN A 609 0.42 19.62 8.20
CA GLN A 609 1.25 20.20 7.13
C GLN A 609 2.69 20.51 7.59
N SER A 610 3.02 20.19 8.83
CA SER A 610 4.32 20.55 9.44
C SER A 610 5.50 19.92 8.70
N ARG A 611 5.38 18.67 8.24
CA ARG A 611 6.44 18.01 7.47
C ARG A 611 6.56 18.59 6.07
N VAL A 612 5.46 19.02 5.45
CA VAL A 612 5.47 19.68 4.14
C VAL A 612 6.26 20.98 4.22
N TYR A 613 5.90 21.88 5.14
CA TYR A 613 6.58 23.16 5.29
C TYR A 613 8.06 22.98 5.65
N ASN A 614 8.38 22.18 6.67
CA ASN A 614 9.78 21.98 7.06
C ASN A 614 10.55 21.13 6.04
N GLY A 615 9.89 20.31 5.23
CA GLY A 615 10.52 19.57 4.15
C GLY A 615 10.95 20.45 2.97
N LEU A 616 10.13 21.46 2.65
CA LEU A 616 10.39 22.41 1.58
C LEU A 616 11.32 23.56 2.01
N VAL A 617 11.17 24.10 3.23
CA VAL A 617 11.91 25.30 3.69
C VAL A 617 13.30 25.00 4.25
N ASN A 618 13.47 23.84 4.92
CA ASN A 618 14.71 23.58 5.66
C ASN A 618 15.15 22.12 5.63
N ASN A 619 14.42 21.28 4.88
CA ASN A 619 14.62 19.84 4.78
C ASN A 619 14.65 19.11 6.16
N GLN A 620 14.05 19.66 7.23
CA GLN A 620 13.94 19.03 8.55
C GLN A 620 12.51 18.55 8.85
N SER A 621 12.04 17.63 8.02
CA SER A 621 10.70 17.04 8.11
C SER A 621 10.64 15.75 8.95
N ARG A 622 11.62 15.46 9.82
CA ARG A 622 11.69 14.23 10.63
C ARG A 622 10.52 14.05 11.58
N SER A 623 10.02 15.12 12.19
CA SER A 623 8.97 15.06 13.23
C SER A 623 8.06 16.27 13.14
N TYR A 624 6.76 16.05 13.34
CA TYR A 624 5.76 17.12 13.53
C TYR A 624 5.39 17.32 15.00
N GLN A 625 6.04 16.61 15.94
CA GLN A 625 5.62 16.55 17.35
C GLN A 625 5.52 17.94 18.00
N PHE A 626 6.49 18.81 17.70
CA PHE A 626 6.48 20.17 18.24
C PHE A 626 5.26 20.97 17.75
N SER A 627 4.89 20.84 16.47
CA SER A 627 3.65 21.43 15.95
C SER A 627 2.41 20.82 16.60
N TYR A 628 2.36 19.49 16.76
CA TYR A 628 1.23 18.79 17.37
C TYR A 628 0.98 19.22 18.83
N GLU A 629 2.04 19.36 19.63
CA GLU A 629 1.92 19.73 21.05
C GLU A 629 1.58 21.21 21.26
N ASN A 630 2.01 22.09 20.35
CA ASN A 630 2.01 23.54 20.60
C ASN A 630 1.04 24.34 19.72
N TYR A 631 0.82 23.98 18.45
CA TYR A 631 0.16 24.87 17.48
C TYR A 631 -1.27 25.26 17.85
N ASP A 632 -2.11 24.28 18.20
CA ASP A 632 -3.52 24.56 18.51
C ASP A 632 -3.67 25.32 19.84
N ASN A 633 -2.89 24.92 20.85
CA ASN A 633 -2.84 25.59 22.16
C ASN A 633 -2.32 27.04 22.05
N PHE A 634 -1.38 27.27 21.13
CA PHE A 634 -0.88 28.60 20.80
C PHE A 634 -1.98 29.49 20.23
N LEU A 635 -2.72 29.01 19.23
CA LEU A 635 -3.73 29.82 18.55
C LEU A 635 -4.91 30.21 19.45
N VAL A 636 -5.31 29.35 20.39
CA VAL A 636 -6.45 29.62 21.30
C VAL A 636 -6.08 30.43 22.54
N SER A 637 -4.78 30.60 22.84
CA SER A 637 -4.31 31.35 24.02
C SER A 637 -4.50 32.86 23.84
N THR A 638 -4.53 33.59 24.95
CA THR A 638 -4.56 35.06 25.00
C THR A 638 -3.21 35.66 25.43
N ASP A 639 -2.27 34.82 25.91
CA ASP A 639 -0.94 35.20 26.38
C ASP A 639 0.11 35.10 25.27
N ALA A 640 0.16 36.14 24.43
CA ALA A 640 1.10 36.22 23.31
C ALA A 640 2.57 36.23 23.75
N THR A 641 2.87 36.88 24.88
CA THR A 641 4.25 37.04 25.40
C THR A 641 4.77 35.74 26.00
N GLY A 642 3.95 35.02 26.77
CA GLY A 642 4.31 33.68 27.27
C GLY A 642 4.60 32.70 26.14
N TRP A 643 3.78 32.72 25.08
CA TRP A 643 4.03 31.91 23.89
C TRP A 643 5.28 32.33 23.11
N PHE A 644 5.59 33.62 23.05
CA PHE A 644 6.84 34.08 22.42
C PHE A 644 8.05 33.44 23.09
N ASN A 645 8.07 33.40 24.42
CA ASN A 645 9.14 32.76 25.18
C ASN A 645 9.20 31.24 25.00
N THR A 646 8.05 30.60 24.73
CA THR A 646 7.96 29.15 24.49
C THR A 646 8.45 28.77 23.10
N LEU A 647 8.13 29.59 22.09
CA LEU A 647 8.43 29.33 20.69
C LEU A 647 9.84 29.78 20.26
N ASN A 648 10.36 30.85 20.89
CA ASN A 648 11.73 31.32 20.71
C ASN A 648 12.70 30.47 21.57
N PRO A 649 13.88 30.03 21.07
CA PRO A 649 14.53 30.36 19.80
C PRO A 649 14.28 29.36 18.67
N ARG A 650 13.37 28.40 18.85
CA ARG A 650 13.23 27.28 17.91
C ARG A 650 12.42 27.63 16.65
N THR A 651 11.59 28.66 16.68
CA THR A 651 10.63 28.97 15.61
C THR A 651 11.04 30.22 14.84
N GLY A 652 11.27 30.06 13.53
CA GLY A 652 11.50 31.17 12.61
C GLY A 652 10.20 31.71 12.04
N PHE A 653 9.36 30.81 11.54
CA PHE A 653 8.11 31.14 10.89
C PHE A 653 6.92 30.51 11.59
N ILE A 654 5.79 31.21 11.56
CA ILE A 654 4.49 30.71 11.97
C ILE A 654 3.54 30.88 10.80
N VAL A 655 2.96 29.79 10.32
CA VAL A 655 1.90 29.83 9.31
C VAL A 655 0.57 29.81 10.01
N VAL A 656 -0.28 30.79 9.71
CA VAL A 656 -1.66 30.87 10.22
C VAL A 656 -2.62 30.84 9.04
N GLU A 657 -3.60 29.96 9.13
CA GLU A 657 -4.58 29.70 8.07
C GLU A 657 -5.99 30.08 8.52
N GLN A 658 -6.86 30.35 7.57
CA GLN A 658 -8.26 30.65 7.84
C GLN A 658 -8.93 29.51 8.61
N ASN A 659 -9.39 29.80 9.82
CA ASN A 659 -10.13 28.85 10.65
C ASN A 659 -11.47 29.45 11.07
N PRO A 660 -12.61 29.03 10.46
CA PRO A 660 -13.92 29.58 10.78
C PRO A 660 -14.37 29.40 12.23
N SER A 661 -13.88 28.37 12.92
CA SER A 661 -14.21 28.11 14.33
C SER A 661 -13.46 29.08 15.25
N LEU A 662 -12.15 29.26 15.02
CA LEU A 662 -11.35 30.21 15.79
C LEU A 662 -11.71 31.66 15.48
N ASN A 663 -12.13 31.95 14.24
CA ASN A 663 -12.57 33.29 13.84
C ASN A 663 -13.83 33.77 14.57
N ARG A 664 -14.59 32.87 15.20
CA ARG A 664 -15.75 33.22 16.06
C ARG A 664 -15.38 33.32 17.54
N SER A 665 -14.13 33.03 17.90
CA SER A 665 -13.63 33.16 19.26
C SER A 665 -13.37 34.64 19.59
N GLY A 666 -13.03 34.95 20.85
CA GLY A 666 -12.76 36.32 21.27
C GLY A 666 -11.61 36.99 20.52
N ASP A 667 -11.70 38.30 20.28
CA ASP A 667 -10.69 39.10 19.59
C ASP A 667 -9.33 39.10 20.33
N GLU A 668 -9.34 38.76 21.61
CA GLU A 668 -8.17 38.63 22.48
C GLU A 668 -7.32 37.38 22.22
N THR A 669 -7.84 36.39 21.49
CA THR A 669 -7.08 35.19 21.12
C THR A 669 -5.91 35.53 20.20
N ILE A 670 -4.80 34.80 20.34
CA ILE A 670 -3.64 34.93 19.47
C ILE A 670 -4.06 34.73 18.00
N TYR A 671 -4.91 33.74 17.71
CA TYR A 671 -5.44 33.53 16.37
C TYR A 671 -6.04 34.82 15.77
N ASN A 672 -6.98 35.47 16.47
CA ASN A 672 -7.63 36.67 15.93
C ASN A 672 -6.65 37.85 15.82
N ARG A 673 -5.75 38.01 16.79
CA ARG A 673 -4.69 39.04 16.75
C ARG A 673 -3.72 38.85 15.59
N LEU A 674 -3.40 37.61 15.22
CA LEU A 674 -2.57 37.29 14.05
C LEU A 674 -3.39 37.40 12.76
N TYR A 675 -4.43 36.59 12.62
CA TYR A 675 -5.18 36.43 11.37
C TYR A 675 -5.97 37.69 11.00
N ASN A 676 -6.77 38.26 11.90
CA ASN A 676 -7.54 39.48 11.63
C ASN A 676 -6.73 40.75 11.92
N GLY A 677 -5.94 40.72 12.99
CA GLY A 677 -5.18 41.88 13.48
C GLY A 677 -3.77 42.04 12.90
N TRP A 678 -3.30 41.16 12.02
CA TRP A 678 -1.96 41.23 11.40
C TRP A 678 -0.79 41.30 12.40
N GLY A 679 -0.96 40.67 13.57
CA GLY A 679 0.01 40.69 14.66
C GLY A 679 -0.19 41.86 15.63
N SER A 680 -1.24 42.67 15.46
CA SER A 680 -1.58 43.75 16.39
C SER A 680 -1.80 43.23 17.81
N ASN A 681 -1.34 43.98 18.81
CA ASN A 681 -1.50 43.65 20.23
C ASN A 681 -0.94 42.27 20.64
N THR A 682 0.01 41.72 19.88
CA THR A 682 0.75 40.51 20.24
C THR A 682 2.18 40.79 20.75
N ALA A 683 2.63 42.03 20.59
CA ALA A 683 3.95 42.54 20.99
C ALA A 683 5.15 41.95 20.22
N HIS A 684 5.08 40.70 19.76
CA HIS A 684 6.24 39.93 19.28
C HIS A 684 6.08 39.24 17.93
N TYR A 685 4.93 39.36 17.26
CA TYR A 685 4.64 38.61 16.04
C TYR A 685 4.49 39.57 14.86
N ARG A 686 5.40 39.46 13.90
CA ARG A 686 5.48 40.31 12.72
C ARG A 686 4.96 39.54 11.51
N ALA A 687 3.90 40.01 10.87
CA ALA A 687 3.43 39.45 9.61
C ALA A 687 4.43 39.78 8.49
N MET A 688 4.81 38.77 7.71
CA MET A 688 5.82 38.88 6.66
C MET A 688 5.24 38.62 5.28
N TRP A 689 4.24 37.73 5.19
CA TRP A 689 3.65 37.32 3.94
C TRP A 689 2.16 37.03 4.11
N VAL A 690 1.42 37.28 3.04
CA VAL A 690 0.01 36.89 2.88
C VAL A 690 -0.19 36.33 1.47
N SER A 691 -1.00 35.28 1.40
CA SER A 691 -1.50 34.70 0.15
C SER A 691 -2.37 35.69 -0.63
N ALA A 692 -2.42 35.53 -1.95
CA ALA A 692 -3.20 36.44 -2.81
C ALA A 692 -4.71 36.45 -2.50
N ASP A 693 -5.25 35.33 -2.03
CA ASP A 693 -6.64 35.19 -1.59
C ASP A 693 -6.85 35.54 -0.10
N GLY A 694 -5.77 35.85 0.63
CA GLY A 694 -5.79 36.21 2.05
C GLY A 694 -6.05 35.06 3.02
N THR A 695 -6.12 33.80 2.56
CA THR A 695 -6.50 32.64 3.37
C THR A 695 -5.37 32.10 4.25
N LYS A 696 -4.12 32.37 3.88
CA LYS A 696 -2.91 32.04 4.66
C LYS A 696 -2.01 33.26 4.86
N LYS A 697 -1.41 33.33 6.05
CA LYS A 697 -0.44 34.37 6.46
C LYS A 697 0.77 33.74 7.13
N VAL A 698 1.94 34.30 6.90
CA VAL A 698 3.19 33.91 7.56
C VAL A 698 3.65 35.02 8.49
N PHE A 699 4.03 34.65 9.71
CA PHE A 699 4.57 35.52 10.74
C PHE A 699 5.98 35.08 11.12
N THR A 700 6.79 36.02 11.60
CA THR A 700 8.07 35.77 12.27
C THR A 700 8.02 36.29 13.69
N LEU A 701 8.84 35.72 14.57
CA LEU A 701 9.02 36.20 15.93
C LEU A 701 10.04 37.33 15.95
N VAL A 702 9.73 38.42 16.65
CA VAL A 702 10.63 39.56 16.85
C VAL A 702 10.57 40.06 18.28
N PRO A 703 11.68 40.61 18.82
CA PRO A 703 11.65 41.31 20.10
C PRO A 703 10.67 42.47 20.13
N GLY A 704 10.42 43.14 19.00
CA GLY A 704 9.47 44.25 18.83
C GLY A 704 10.00 45.58 19.36
N ALA A 705 9.83 46.66 18.59
CA ALA A 705 10.30 47.99 18.95
C ALA A 705 9.56 48.51 20.20
N ARG A 706 10.29 49.06 21.16
CA ARG A 706 9.74 49.61 22.42
C ARG A 706 9.55 51.10 22.28
N VAL A 707 8.31 51.52 22.13
CA VAL A 707 7.94 52.94 22.10
C VAL A 707 7.53 53.39 23.50
N THR A 708 8.19 54.41 24.03
CA THR A 708 7.93 54.97 25.37
C THR A 708 7.57 56.44 25.28
N GLY A 709 6.63 56.89 26.10
CA GLY A 709 6.23 58.30 26.17
C GLY A 709 5.41 58.60 27.43
N SER A 710 4.90 59.82 27.53
CA SER A 710 4.10 60.29 28.66
C SER A 710 2.74 60.85 28.24
N THR A 711 1.73 60.69 29.10
CA THR A 711 0.32 61.07 28.88
C THR A 711 -0.38 61.27 30.22
N ALA A 712 -1.69 61.57 30.21
CA ALA A 712 -2.50 61.57 31.43
C ALA A 712 -2.48 60.18 32.12
N PRO A 713 -2.36 60.10 33.45
CA PRO A 713 -2.42 58.83 34.19
C PRO A 713 -3.64 57.99 33.81
N ASP A 714 -3.46 56.66 33.80
CA ASP A 714 -4.50 55.67 33.46
C ASP A 714 -5.22 55.87 32.10
N SER A 715 -4.64 56.65 31.19
CA SER A 715 -5.23 56.91 29.87
C SER A 715 -4.88 55.83 28.85
N GLN A 716 -5.80 55.56 27.93
CA GLN A 716 -5.57 54.63 26.82
C GLN A 716 -4.73 55.33 25.75
N VAL A 717 -3.60 54.72 25.38
CA VAL A 717 -2.74 55.16 24.29
C VAL A 717 -2.97 54.25 23.09
N THR A 718 -3.25 54.84 21.94
CA THR A 718 -3.48 54.13 20.68
C THR A 718 -2.44 54.55 19.65
N ALA A 719 -1.74 53.58 19.07
CA ALA A 719 -0.90 53.77 17.90
C ALA A 719 -1.63 53.25 16.66
N ARG A 720 -1.83 54.11 15.67
CA ARG A 720 -2.41 53.73 14.37
C ARG A 720 -1.33 53.83 13.31
N GLY A 721 -1.16 52.80 12.50
CA GLY A 721 -0.16 52.83 11.44
C GLY A 721 -0.54 52.04 10.22
N VAL A 722 0.25 52.25 9.18
CA VAL A 722 0.19 51.50 7.92
C VAL A 722 1.51 50.76 7.77
N THR A 723 1.42 49.47 7.49
CA THR A 723 2.55 48.58 7.18
C THR A 723 2.34 47.95 5.80
N THR A 724 3.41 47.41 5.21
CA THR A 724 3.35 46.76 3.91
C THR A 724 3.68 45.27 4.07
N VAL A 725 2.76 44.40 3.66
CA VAL A 725 2.92 42.94 3.71
C VAL A 725 2.62 42.36 2.32
N SER A 726 3.56 41.62 1.73
CA SER A 726 3.48 41.15 0.33
C SER A 726 3.11 42.26 -0.68
N GLY A 727 3.63 43.47 -0.48
CA GLY A 727 3.33 44.63 -1.34
C GLY A 727 1.96 45.30 -1.10
N ASN A 728 1.14 44.78 -0.19
CA ASN A 728 -0.15 45.36 0.16
C ASN A 728 -0.03 46.28 1.38
N GLU A 729 -0.63 47.46 1.33
CA GLU A 729 -0.76 48.33 2.50
C GLU A 729 -1.84 47.81 3.45
N VAL A 730 -1.48 47.68 4.73
CA VAL A 730 -2.33 47.13 5.78
C VAL A 730 -2.37 48.10 6.96
N SER A 731 -3.57 48.45 7.38
CA SER A 731 -3.81 49.24 8.58
C SER A 731 -3.70 48.38 9.84
N VAL A 732 -2.88 48.81 10.79
CA VAL A 732 -2.68 48.13 12.08
C VAL A 732 -2.89 49.11 13.23
N THR A 733 -3.48 48.63 14.33
CA THR A 733 -3.75 49.44 15.52
C THR A 733 -3.22 48.72 16.76
N TYR A 734 -2.39 49.41 17.54
CA TYR A 734 -1.87 48.92 18.82
C TYR A 734 -2.41 49.76 19.97
N GLN A 735 -2.70 49.12 21.09
CA GLN A 735 -3.26 49.78 22.27
C GLN A 735 -2.49 49.39 23.53
N THR A 736 -2.28 50.38 24.40
CA THR A 736 -1.75 50.19 25.77
C THR A 736 -2.41 51.19 26.71
N ARG A 737 -2.14 51.10 28.02
CA ARG A 737 -2.51 52.12 29.00
C ARG A 737 -1.26 52.66 29.68
N SER A 738 -1.29 53.94 30.01
CA SER A 738 -0.26 54.53 30.88
C SER A 738 -0.43 54.08 32.32
N ASP A 739 0.68 54.11 33.06
CA ASP A 739 0.68 53.87 34.51
C ASP A 739 0.16 55.08 35.31
N GLU A 740 0.20 54.95 36.64
CA GLU A 740 -0.20 55.97 37.61
C GLU A 740 0.61 57.28 37.48
N ASN A 741 1.83 57.20 36.92
CA ASN A 741 2.70 58.35 36.67
C ASN A 741 2.51 58.94 35.26
N GLY A 742 1.57 58.41 34.47
CA GLY A 742 1.34 58.84 33.09
C GLY A 742 2.37 58.32 32.10
N THR A 743 3.26 57.39 32.48
CA THR A 743 4.23 56.79 31.55
C THR A 743 3.61 55.59 30.85
N TYR A 744 3.82 55.45 29.54
CA TYR A 744 3.39 54.27 28.80
C TYR A 744 4.55 53.61 28.08
N GLN A 745 4.41 52.29 27.89
CA GLN A 745 5.26 51.51 27.02
C GLN A 745 4.39 50.71 26.06
N LEU A 746 4.66 50.87 24.77
CA LEU A 746 4.01 50.14 23.69
C LEU A 746 5.06 49.33 22.94
N ARG A 747 4.72 48.10 22.57
CA ARG A 747 5.60 47.25 21.77
C ARG A 747 5.00 47.00 20.40
N ILE A 748 5.74 47.41 19.36
CA ILE A 748 5.31 47.34 17.97
C ILE A 748 6.20 46.32 17.23
N PRO A 749 5.66 45.14 16.84
CA PRO A 749 6.42 44.13 16.11
C PRO A 749 6.51 44.41 14.60
N GLN A 750 5.65 45.27 14.06
CA GLN A 750 5.60 45.58 12.63
C GLN A 750 6.40 46.83 12.30
N PRO A 751 7.22 46.82 11.24
CA PRO A 751 7.77 48.04 10.67
C PRO A 751 6.68 48.83 9.94
N GLY A 752 6.81 50.15 9.90
CA GLY A 752 5.81 51.01 9.27
C GLY A 752 5.84 52.43 9.79
N ASN A 753 4.87 53.22 9.34
CA ASN A 753 4.66 54.58 9.80
C ASN A 753 3.47 54.61 10.76
N TYR A 754 3.67 55.17 11.95
CA TYR A 754 2.69 55.18 13.02
C TYR A 754 2.42 56.60 13.49
N THR A 755 1.16 56.87 13.85
CA THR A 755 0.75 58.07 14.57
C THR A 755 0.37 57.66 15.99
N ILE A 756 1.01 58.29 16.96
CA ILE A 756 0.81 58.07 18.40
C ILE A 756 0.65 59.44 19.04
N GLN A 757 -0.51 59.74 19.63
CA GLN A 757 -0.78 61.04 20.27
C GLN A 757 -0.43 62.23 19.36
N ASP A 758 -0.87 62.18 18.10
CA ASP A 758 -0.61 63.18 17.05
C ASP A 758 0.86 63.29 16.56
N GLU A 759 1.79 62.55 17.15
CA GLU A 759 3.18 62.46 16.67
C GLU A 759 3.36 61.31 15.66
N ARG A 760 4.07 61.59 14.57
CA ARG A 760 4.41 60.59 13.54
C ARG A 760 5.78 60.00 13.80
N ILE A 761 5.84 58.69 13.98
CA ILE A 761 7.07 57.93 14.13
C ILE A 761 7.22 56.90 13.00
N ARG A 762 8.47 56.62 12.63
CA ARG A 762 8.80 55.54 11.70
C ARG A 762 9.49 54.41 12.45
N ILE A 763 8.89 53.23 12.43
CA ILE A 763 9.48 51.99 12.95
C ILE A 763 10.15 51.28 11.79
N THR A 764 11.46 51.04 11.89
CA THR A 764 12.23 50.30 10.87
C THR A 764 12.29 48.81 11.20
N ASP A 765 12.60 47.98 10.20
CA ASP A 765 12.86 46.55 10.36
C ASP A 765 13.92 46.28 11.44
N ASN A 766 15.03 47.03 11.41
CA ASN A 766 16.07 46.89 12.42
C ASN A 766 15.57 47.23 13.84
N SER A 767 14.68 48.22 13.95
CA SER A 767 14.08 48.58 15.25
C SER A 767 13.25 47.45 15.84
N THR A 768 12.53 46.67 15.01
CA THR A 768 11.70 45.56 15.47
C THR A 768 12.52 44.32 15.81
N THR A 769 13.55 44.01 15.00
CA THR A 769 14.43 42.86 15.22
C THR A 769 15.40 43.06 16.38
N SER A 770 15.91 44.28 16.60
CA SER A 770 16.82 44.59 17.72
C SER A 770 16.07 44.92 19.02
N GLY A 771 14.76 45.14 18.96
CA GLY A 771 13.97 45.63 20.10
C GLY A 771 14.37 47.04 20.56
N ALA A 772 14.72 47.90 19.60
CA ALA A 772 15.17 49.27 19.85
C ALA A 772 14.15 50.05 20.70
N GLN A 773 14.65 50.92 21.58
CA GLN A 773 13.82 51.85 22.32
C GLN A 773 13.68 53.16 21.55
N ILE A 774 12.46 53.65 21.42
CA ILE A 774 12.09 54.88 20.72
C ILE A 774 11.27 55.71 21.70
N SER A 775 11.80 56.88 22.08
CA SER A 775 11.12 57.79 22.98
C SER A 775 10.38 58.85 22.20
N ILE A 776 9.10 59.05 22.55
CA ILE A 776 8.24 60.12 22.06
C ILE A 776 8.31 61.23 23.10
N THR A 777 8.87 62.38 22.72
CA THR A 777 8.93 63.57 23.57
C THR A 777 7.73 64.45 23.27
N SER A 778 6.78 64.50 24.19
CA SER A 778 5.66 65.44 24.19
C SER A 778 6.10 66.89 24.24
#